data_AF-A0A6L9KHK8-F1
#
_entry.id   AF-A0A6L9KHK8-F1
#
_cell.length_a   1.000
_cell.length_b   1.000
_cell.length_c   1.000
_cell.angle_alpha   90.00
_cell.angle_beta   90.00
_cell.angle_gamma   90.00
#
_symmetry.space_group_name_H-M   'P 1'
#
loop_
_entity.id
_entity.type
_entity.pdbx_description
1 polymer ?
#
loop_
_entity_poly.entity_id
_entity_poly.type
_entity_poly.pdbx_seq_one_letter_code
_entity_poly.pdbx_strand_id
1 'polypeptide(L)'
;MNCTYRSIWNDSTGTFVAVSEDAKSAGKKTSSCSNATGSAAAFALQALALSVALAFGGNAFAGPAGGVVAAGAANISTAVGKTTINQSTQNAAINWQSFNIAAGEAVQFVQPNSNSVTLNRVLGADPSSILGSMTANGKVFLVNPNGVLFGKGSSVNVGGLVASTLNIADSDFMAGNYQFNGAGNGAVLNQGTINADGGYVALLGANVGNDGVIAAQLGTVALAAGNAITLDVAGDGLLNVSVNQGAVNALAQNGGLIQADGGQVLLTSRSASALLPSAVNNTGVVQAQTLVTGEDGSIMLMGDMQSGTVNVGGTLDASAPHGGNGGFIETSAAHVKVADDVKITTLASAGKTGTWLIDPQDFTIGTNSGDDIAGTTLEGQLVTNSVVISTVETGVNTPPTNYYGATNGVGDINVNDALSWTVSSGVPTTLTLNAARNVNFNANITATGGNLVANAGNDVIVKAGLSTGIRATFAAGDSGNITWTAGNDVISNSAVTATGGDFTICCGRDIKINGAVTTTDGDAILKAGRDIVIAAAMTTTNGNVLLRAGSKPSAEVPGLIGGTVVFGPGVRYTVNGTAPVPEAVTVDSTPASYATPNDFSGNFILTGGATLTQHMLVFAQGNDKVYDGDRDATLSFRGDPTLGGTVTLVPGTGLFDTKDVGTDKPITYTGYSLGGADAAKFALWGTCTDVYGSGVTSAAITPAPLTLKANDATKVYGTTFTPLSTAFTVPVRPVGSETVTAVTETSTGSAPTASVAGSTYPIAITPDSATGANGFIATNYTITYLNGALTVTPAPLVLTANDATKVYGTTFTPAGTAFTQVGLLNSDTVTSVVETSTGSAPTASVAGSTYPIVITPGSATGSFTPTNYTITYVDGKLTVTPAPLTITANDVTKNYGEAPVLSGFSTTPLANDETVGSVTETSPGQPATAPAGTTYPITVGSATGGTFTPSNYDIGYVDGVLTVRPLPVIVPPVETTPIETLPDVPYEGPVVKPGVTAPTWMPVVVPPGTPPELLTLAPPVVPPVVVAPVLVVEQPPVIVAPETPPEIYVAPKRARKQDRN
;
A
#
# COMPACT_ATOMS: atom_id res chain seq x y z
N MET A 1 8.69 -70.26 20.11
CA MET A 1 7.97 -70.62 18.88
C MET A 1 9.00 -70.65 17.76
N ASN A 2 8.97 -71.63 16.85
CA ASN A 2 10.06 -71.79 15.88
C ASN A 2 9.98 -70.73 14.77
N CYS A 3 11.12 -70.18 14.38
CA CYS A 3 11.24 -69.10 13.39
C CYS A 3 11.77 -69.62 12.05
N THR A 4 11.38 -70.83 11.64
CA THR A 4 11.72 -71.43 10.35
C THR A 4 10.47 -71.58 9.47
N TYR A 5 10.55 -71.01 8.27
CA TYR A 5 9.56 -71.17 7.21
C TYR A 5 10.28 -71.36 5.88
N ARG A 6 9.62 -71.99 4.92
CA ARG A 6 10.12 -72.16 3.55
C ARG A 6 9.20 -71.49 2.56
N SER A 7 9.78 -70.95 1.49
CA SER A 7 9.02 -70.36 0.40
C SER A 7 8.71 -71.41 -0.66
N ILE A 8 7.44 -71.51 -1.09
CA ILE A 8 7.01 -72.37 -2.21
C ILE A 8 6.24 -71.52 -3.22
N TRP A 9 6.54 -71.70 -4.51
CA TRP A 9 5.80 -71.07 -5.61
C TRP A 9 4.42 -71.70 -5.77
N ASN A 10 3.38 -70.88 -5.92
CA ASN A 10 2.01 -71.32 -6.14
C ASN A 10 1.51 -70.89 -7.54
N ASP A 11 1.38 -71.84 -8.45
CA ASP A 11 0.91 -71.64 -9.82
C ASP A 11 -0.52 -71.08 -9.92
N SER A 12 -1.34 -71.20 -8.86
CA SER A 12 -2.70 -70.63 -8.84
C SER A 12 -2.78 -69.15 -8.43
N THR A 13 -1.71 -68.60 -7.82
CA THR A 13 -1.65 -67.19 -7.39
C THR A 13 -0.48 -66.42 -8.01
N GLY A 14 0.39 -67.08 -8.80
CA GLY A 14 1.55 -66.45 -9.44
C GLY A 14 2.58 -65.90 -8.45
N THR A 15 2.62 -66.43 -7.23
CA THR A 15 3.37 -65.86 -6.11
C THR A 15 4.07 -66.91 -5.26
N PHE A 16 5.12 -66.48 -4.56
CA PHE A 16 5.80 -67.25 -3.53
C PHE A 16 5.06 -67.11 -2.19
N VAL A 17 4.74 -68.24 -1.55
CA VAL A 17 4.00 -68.31 -0.29
C VAL A 17 4.87 -68.97 0.79
N ALA A 18 4.90 -68.37 1.98
CA ALA A 18 5.58 -68.93 3.15
C ALA A 18 4.74 -70.07 3.75
N VAL A 19 5.36 -71.24 3.93
CA VAL A 19 4.73 -72.44 4.50
C VAL A 19 5.67 -73.12 5.51
N SER A 20 5.14 -74.07 6.28
CA SER A 20 5.92 -74.88 7.23
C SER A 20 7.00 -75.72 6.51
N GLU A 21 8.08 -76.00 7.22
CA GLU A 21 9.25 -76.74 6.70
C GLU A 21 8.88 -78.13 6.11
N ASP A 22 7.89 -78.82 6.69
CA ASP A 22 7.37 -80.12 6.24
C ASP A 22 6.55 -80.11 4.94
N ALA A 23 6.20 -78.94 4.39
CA ALA A 23 5.32 -78.85 3.22
C ALA A 23 5.91 -79.54 1.98
N LYS A 24 5.16 -80.45 1.35
CA LYS A 24 5.63 -81.20 0.17
C LYS A 24 5.52 -80.37 -1.11
N SER A 25 6.67 -80.02 -1.70
CA SER A 25 6.77 -79.36 -3.00
C SER A 25 6.73 -80.36 -4.16
N ALA A 26 6.03 -80.03 -5.25
CA ALA A 26 6.10 -80.80 -6.49
C ALA A 26 7.51 -80.72 -7.12
N GLY A 27 7.97 -81.82 -7.73
CA GLY A 27 9.29 -81.90 -8.37
C GLY A 27 9.36 -81.15 -9.71
N LYS A 28 10.56 -80.72 -10.09
CA LYS A 28 10.83 -80.06 -11.39
C LYS A 28 10.41 -80.98 -12.56
N LYS A 29 9.62 -80.45 -13.50
CA LYS A 29 9.40 -81.10 -14.80
C LYS A 29 10.68 -80.99 -15.63
N THR A 30 11.27 -82.13 -15.99
CA THR A 30 12.49 -82.19 -16.82
C THR A 30 12.13 -82.31 -18.30
N SER A 31 12.46 -81.31 -19.11
CA SER A 31 12.35 -81.38 -20.57
C SER A 31 13.53 -82.17 -21.15
N SER A 32 13.30 -83.39 -21.61
CA SER A 32 14.30 -84.23 -22.29
C SER A 32 14.13 -84.18 -23.81
N CYS A 33 15.19 -83.80 -24.54
CA CYS A 33 15.21 -83.86 -25.99
C CYS A 33 15.38 -85.30 -26.50
N SER A 34 14.70 -85.64 -27.59
CA SER A 34 15.00 -86.86 -28.38
C SER A 34 14.62 -86.68 -29.84
N ASN A 35 15.60 -86.61 -30.73
CA ASN A 35 15.37 -86.75 -32.18
C ASN A 35 15.06 -88.21 -32.50
N ALA A 36 14.05 -88.45 -33.34
CA ALA A 36 13.80 -89.73 -33.98
C ALA A 36 13.41 -89.51 -35.45
N THR A 37 13.99 -90.29 -36.36
CA THR A 37 13.71 -90.26 -37.79
C THR A 37 12.65 -91.31 -38.16
N GLY A 38 11.75 -91.02 -39.11
CA GLY A 38 10.68 -91.97 -39.47
C GLY A 38 9.68 -91.46 -40.50
N SER A 39 10.00 -91.66 -41.77
CA SER A 39 9.29 -91.19 -42.98
C SER A 39 7.77 -91.44 -43.11
N ALA A 40 7.13 -90.52 -43.85
CA ALA A 40 6.09 -90.79 -44.86
C ALA A 40 4.70 -91.35 -44.43
N ALA A 41 3.79 -90.44 -44.06
CA ALA A 41 2.34 -90.64 -44.21
C ALA A 41 1.56 -89.34 -44.57
N ALA A 42 2.24 -88.28 -44.99
CA ALA A 42 1.60 -87.03 -45.41
C ALA A 42 1.26 -87.07 -46.91
N PHE A 43 -0.04 -87.03 -47.26
CA PHE A 43 -0.54 -86.38 -48.49
C PHE A 43 -2.09 -86.25 -48.53
N ALA A 44 -2.83 -87.17 -47.90
CA ALA A 44 -4.28 -87.28 -48.12
C ALA A 44 -5.18 -86.32 -47.30
N LEU A 45 -4.73 -85.83 -46.13
CA LEU A 45 -5.60 -85.09 -45.20
C LEU A 45 -5.45 -83.55 -45.26
N GLN A 46 -4.35 -83.04 -45.81
CA GLN A 46 -4.10 -81.59 -45.86
C GLN A 46 -4.95 -80.87 -46.91
N ALA A 47 -5.36 -81.56 -47.99
CA ALA A 47 -6.16 -80.96 -49.07
C ALA A 47 -7.58 -80.53 -48.63
N LEU A 48 -8.19 -81.25 -47.67
CA LEU A 48 -9.54 -80.94 -47.18
C LEU A 48 -9.54 -79.91 -46.04
N ALA A 49 -8.45 -79.84 -45.25
CA ALA A 49 -8.27 -78.78 -44.25
C ALA A 49 -8.07 -77.41 -44.93
N LEU A 50 -7.32 -77.38 -46.04
CA LEU A 50 -7.00 -76.13 -46.75
C LEU A 50 -8.23 -75.51 -47.43
N SER A 51 -9.15 -76.32 -47.96
CA SER A 51 -10.36 -75.83 -48.62
C SER A 51 -11.42 -75.27 -47.65
N VAL A 52 -11.50 -75.81 -46.42
CA VAL A 52 -12.37 -75.24 -45.37
C VAL A 52 -11.76 -73.97 -44.77
N ALA A 53 -10.43 -73.91 -44.62
CA ALA A 53 -9.74 -72.67 -44.21
C ALA A 53 -9.92 -71.53 -45.21
N LEU A 54 -9.96 -71.83 -46.52
CA LEU A 54 -10.25 -70.84 -47.58
C LEU A 54 -11.72 -70.39 -47.62
N ALA A 55 -12.65 -71.13 -47.01
CA ALA A 55 -14.08 -70.77 -46.99
C ALA A 55 -14.43 -69.74 -45.89
N PHE A 56 -13.59 -69.59 -44.87
CA PHE A 56 -13.70 -68.57 -43.82
C PHE A 56 -12.52 -67.60 -43.86
N GLY A 57 -12.33 -66.95 -45.02
CA GLY A 57 -11.48 -65.77 -45.16
C GLY A 57 -12.02 -64.60 -44.35
N GLY A 58 -11.75 -64.61 -43.03
CA GLY A 58 -12.04 -63.48 -42.16
C GLY A 58 -11.24 -62.26 -42.64
N ASN A 59 -11.95 -61.20 -43.06
CA ASN A 59 -11.31 -59.99 -43.56
C ASN A 59 -10.41 -59.38 -42.47
N ALA A 60 -9.11 -59.25 -42.77
CA ALA A 60 -8.15 -58.63 -41.87
C ALA A 60 -8.38 -57.11 -41.82
N PHE A 61 -9.18 -56.70 -40.83
CA PHE A 61 -9.37 -55.32 -40.40
C PHE A 61 -8.94 -55.22 -38.92
N ALA A 62 -7.68 -54.86 -38.66
CA ALA A 62 -7.16 -54.64 -37.30
C ALA A 62 -6.72 -53.18 -37.04
N GLY A 63 -6.91 -52.30 -38.03
CA GLY A 63 -6.71 -50.86 -37.90
C GLY A 63 -7.76 -50.15 -37.02
N PRO A 64 -7.69 -48.81 -36.90
CA PRO A 64 -8.55 -48.03 -36.00
C PRO A 64 -10.05 -48.20 -36.28
N ALA A 65 -10.85 -48.36 -35.21
CA ALA A 65 -12.25 -48.74 -35.28
C ALA A 65 -13.19 -47.76 -34.56
N GLY A 66 -14.39 -47.57 -35.13
CA GLY A 66 -15.43 -46.70 -34.56
C GLY A 66 -15.09 -45.21 -34.61
N GLY A 67 -14.34 -44.76 -35.63
CA GLY A 67 -13.95 -43.36 -35.79
C GLY A 67 -15.12 -42.45 -36.18
N VAL A 68 -15.33 -41.40 -35.40
CA VAL A 68 -16.37 -40.37 -35.60
C VAL A 68 -15.73 -38.99 -35.45
N VAL A 69 -15.88 -38.12 -36.45
CA VAL A 69 -15.40 -36.73 -36.39
C VAL A 69 -16.25 -35.94 -35.39
N ALA A 70 -15.61 -35.38 -34.37
CA ALA A 70 -16.23 -34.58 -33.31
C ALA A 70 -16.12 -33.07 -33.58
N ALA A 71 -15.01 -32.62 -34.18
CA ALA A 71 -14.79 -31.24 -34.57
C ALA A 71 -13.94 -31.14 -35.86
N GLY A 72 -14.08 -30.03 -36.59
CA GLY A 72 -13.46 -29.86 -37.91
C GLY A 72 -14.08 -30.77 -38.97
N ALA A 73 -13.32 -31.12 -40.01
CA ALA A 73 -13.76 -32.05 -41.05
C ALA A 73 -12.62 -32.97 -41.51
N ALA A 74 -12.91 -34.27 -41.53
CA ALA A 74 -12.05 -35.32 -42.08
C ALA A 74 -12.89 -36.47 -42.64
N ASN A 75 -12.38 -37.18 -43.64
CA ASN A 75 -12.99 -38.38 -44.23
C ASN A 75 -12.10 -39.60 -43.98
N ILE A 76 -12.64 -40.57 -43.25
CA ILE A 76 -11.96 -41.83 -42.92
C ILE A 76 -12.31 -42.87 -44.00
N SER A 77 -11.31 -43.47 -44.64
CA SER A 77 -11.49 -44.55 -45.60
C SER A 77 -10.59 -45.75 -45.28
N THR A 78 -11.18 -46.94 -45.26
CA THR A 78 -10.53 -48.20 -44.88
C THR A 78 -10.39 -49.14 -46.08
N ALA A 79 -9.17 -49.54 -46.37
CA ALA A 79 -8.81 -50.59 -47.32
C ALA A 79 -8.10 -51.75 -46.57
N VAL A 80 -7.90 -52.88 -47.25
CA VAL A 80 -7.20 -54.04 -46.67
C VAL A 80 -5.80 -53.63 -46.22
N GLY A 81 -5.52 -53.74 -44.92
CA GLY A 81 -4.25 -53.35 -44.30
C GLY A 81 -3.93 -51.85 -44.30
N LYS A 82 -4.83 -50.95 -44.75
CA LYS A 82 -4.57 -49.51 -44.76
C LYS A 82 -5.81 -48.65 -44.45
N THR A 83 -5.70 -47.78 -43.45
CA THR A 83 -6.67 -46.69 -43.20
C THR A 83 -6.09 -45.37 -43.68
N THR A 84 -6.89 -44.54 -44.36
CA THR A 84 -6.51 -43.19 -44.80
C THR A 84 -7.49 -42.18 -44.22
N ILE A 85 -6.97 -41.11 -43.60
CA ILE A 85 -7.74 -40.07 -42.93
C ILE A 85 -7.47 -38.76 -43.67
N ASN A 86 -8.43 -38.34 -44.50
CA ASN A 86 -8.32 -37.17 -45.37
C ASN A 86 -8.95 -35.96 -44.69
N GLN A 87 -8.14 -35.18 -43.98
CA GLN A 87 -8.55 -33.97 -43.27
C GLN A 87 -8.61 -32.76 -44.22
N SER A 88 -9.66 -31.95 -44.10
CA SER A 88 -9.87 -30.75 -44.94
C SER A 88 -9.90 -29.43 -44.16
N THR A 89 -9.99 -29.45 -42.82
CA THR A 89 -9.81 -28.28 -41.96
C THR A 89 -8.39 -28.23 -41.37
N GLN A 90 -7.93 -27.04 -40.92
CA GLN A 90 -6.62 -26.89 -40.29
C GLN A 90 -6.47 -27.80 -39.04
N ASN A 91 -7.49 -27.80 -38.18
CA ASN A 91 -7.61 -28.69 -37.03
C ASN A 91 -8.83 -29.61 -37.23
N ALA A 92 -8.74 -30.87 -36.84
CA ALA A 92 -9.86 -31.81 -36.77
C ALA A 92 -9.71 -32.76 -35.57
N ALA A 93 -10.82 -33.07 -34.90
CA ALA A 93 -10.87 -34.01 -33.79
C ALA A 93 -11.74 -35.22 -34.14
N ILE A 94 -11.23 -36.42 -33.88
CA ILE A 94 -11.84 -37.71 -34.19
C ILE A 94 -11.86 -38.55 -32.92
N ASN A 95 -13.05 -38.92 -32.47
CA ASN A 95 -13.25 -39.86 -31.38
C ASN A 95 -13.29 -41.29 -31.95
N TRP A 96 -12.60 -42.23 -31.31
CA TRP A 96 -12.45 -43.63 -31.74
C TRP A 96 -12.91 -44.58 -30.63
N GLN A 97 -13.51 -45.72 -31.01
CA GLN A 97 -13.79 -46.79 -30.06
C GLN A 97 -12.51 -47.54 -29.68
N SER A 98 -11.61 -47.75 -30.65
CA SER A 98 -10.23 -48.19 -30.41
C SER A 98 -9.32 -47.67 -31.52
N PHE A 99 -8.09 -47.29 -31.16
CA PHE A 99 -7.07 -46.86 -32.12
C PHE A 99 -5.86 -47.78 -31.99
N ASN A 100 -5.79 -48.78 -32.88
CA ASN A 100 -4.74 -49.78 -32.97
C ASN A 100 -4.23 -49.86 -34.42
N ILE A 101 -3.01 -50.34 -34.62
CA ILE A 101 -2.44 -50.62 -35.95
C ILE A 101 -1.66 -51.93 -35.84
N ALA A 102 -2.13 -53.02 -36.43
CA ALA A 102 -1.45 -54.31 -36.33
C ALA A 102 -0.15 -54.34 -37.17
N ALA A 103 0.74 -55.29 -36.87
CA ALA A 103 1.98 -55.47 -37.61
C ALA A 103 1.69 -55.76 -39.09
N GLY A 104 2.26 -54.95 -39.99
CA GLY A 104 1.99 -55.00 -41.44
C GLY A 104 0.81 -54.12 -41.91
N GLU A 105 0.08 -53.46 -41.02
CA GLU A 105 -0.93 -52.46 -41.39
C GLU A 105 -0.36 -51.02 -41.42
N ALA A 106 -1.14 -50.11 -42.02
CA ALA A 106 -0.80 -48.69 -42.15
C ALA A 106 -1.97 -47.76 -41.80
N VAL A 107 -1.68 -46.65 -41.14
CA VAL A 107 -2.55 -45.46 -41.08
C VAL A 107 -1.85 -44.29 -41.76
N GLN A 108 -2.55 -43.60 -42.65
CA GLN A 108 -2.07 -42.38 -43.30
C GLN A 108 -3.03 -41.21 -43.05
N PHE A 109 -2.53 -40.16 -42.42
CA PHE A 109 -3.19 -38.86 -42.37
C PHE A 109 -2.77 -38.04 -43.59
N VAL A 110 -3.74 -37.52 -44.32
CA VAL A 110 -3.57 -36.57 -45.42
C VAL A 110 -4.22 -35.27 -44.96
N GLN A 111 -3.40 -34.25 -44.68
CA GLN A 111 -3.80 -33.02 -44.00
C GLN A 111 -3.46 -31.79 -44.87
N PRO A 112 -4.14 -30.63 -44.70
CA PRO A 112 -3.95 -29.48 -45.60
C PRO A 112 -2.52 -28.92 -45.70
N ASN A 113 -1.73 -28.98 -44.62
CA ASN A 113 -0.34 -28.51 -44.55
C ASN A 113 0.39 -29.12 -43.34
N SER A 114 1.70 -28.88 -43.22
CA SER A 114 2.54 -29.37 -42.10
C SER A 114 2.16 -28.82 -40.73
N ASN A 115 1.48 -27.67 -40.67
CA ASN A 115 0.95 -27.08 -39.44
C ASN A 115 -0.49 -27.52 -39.11
N SER A 116 -1.08 -28.41 -39.91
CA SER A 116 -2.41 -28.97 -39.63
C SER A 116 -2.34 -30.04 -38.57
N VAL A 117 -3.38 -30.15 -37.74
CA VAL A 117 -3.38 -31.08 -36.58
C VAL A 117 -4.61 -31.99 -36.61
N THR A 118 -4.41 -33.30 -36.44
CA THR A 118 -5.49 -34.27 -36.19
C THR A 118 -5.42 -34.76 -34.75
N LEU A 119 -6.46 -34.52 -33.96
CA LEU A 119 -6.65 -35.13 -32.65
C LEU A 119 -7.41 -36.44 -32.79
N ASN A 120 -6.81 -37.53 -32.30
CA ASN A 120 -7.41 -38.86 -32.24
C ASN A 120 -7.59 -39.23 -30.76
N ARG A 121 -8.84 -39.25 -30.28
CA ARG A 121 -9.17 -39.55 -28.89
C ARG A 121 -9.85 -40.91 -28.78
N VAL A 122 -9.30 -41.83 -28.00
CA VAL A 122 -9.91 -43.14 -27.74
C VAL A 122 -10.88 -43.03 -26.58
N LEU A 123 -12.12 -43.51 -26.78
CA LEU A 123 -13.20 -43.56 -25.78
C LEU A 123 -13.50 -44.98 -25.26
N GLY A 124 -12.88 -46.00 -25.85
CA GLY A 124 -12.94 -47.37 -25.34
C GLY A 124 -12.06 -47.60 -24.11
N ALA A 125 -12.08 -48.83 -23.59
CA ALA A 125 -11.31 -49.26 -22.42
C ALA A 125 -9.93 -49.86 -22.77
N ASP A 126 -9.64 -50.08 -24.06
CA ASP A 126 -8.41 -50.73 -24.51
C ASP A 126 -7.27 -49.72 -24.72
N PRO A 127 -6.02 -50.05 -24.34
CA PRO A 127 -4.84 -49.25 -24.68
C PRO A 127 -4.55 -49.29 -26.19
N SER A 128 -3.94 -48.24 -26.71
CA SER A 128 -3.58 -48.11 -28.12
C SER A 128 -2.28 -48.86 -28.41
N SER A 129 -2.37 -49.95 -29.16
CA SER A 129 -1.22 -50.75 -29.62
C SER A 129 -0.89 -50.43 -31.08
N ILE A 130 0.23 -49.75 -31.27
CA ILE A 130 0.77 -49.35 -32.58
C ILE A 130 1.93 -50.30 -32.91
N LEU A 131 1.67 -51.31 -33.73
CA LEU A 131 2.63 -52.34 -34.16
C LEU A 131 2.99 -52.24 -35.64
N GLY A 132 2.13 -51.61 -36.44
CA GLY A 132 2.36 -51.33 -37.86
C GLY A 132 2.96 -49.93 -38.10
N SER A 133 2.49 -49.29 -39.17
CA SER A 133 3.00 -47.99 -39.63
C SER A 133 1.99 -46.85 -39.48
N MET A 134 2.47 -45.66 -39.14
CA MET A 134 1.69 -44.41 -39.11
C MET A 134 2.43 -43.33 -39.90
N THR A 135 1.72 -42.64 -40.79
CA THR A 135 2.28 -41.57 -41.63
C THR A 135 1.39 -40.33 -41.63
N ALA A 136 1.98 -39.13 -41.57
CA ALA A 136 1.26 -37.87 -41.70
C ALA A 136 2.13 -36.79 -42.36
N ASN A 137 1.54 -35.92 -43.16
CA ASN A 137 2.24 -34.75 -43.71
C ASN A 137 2.18 -33.51 -42.79
N GLY A 138 1.51 -33.62 -41.64
CA GLY A 138 1.40 -32.64 -40.57
C GLY A 138 1.33 -33.35 -39.21
N LYS A 139 0.66 -32.74 -38.23
CA LYS A 139 0.77 -33.12 -36.81
C LYS A 139 -0.36 -34.06 -36.38
N VAL A 140 -0.03 -35.06 -35.56
CA VAL A 140 -0.97 -36.09 -35.07
C VAL A 140 -0.94 -36.12 -33.55
N PHE A 141 -2.09 -35.93 -32.92
CA PHE A 141 -2.26 -36.15 -31.48
C PHE A 141 -3.03 -37.47 -31.29
N LEU A 142 -2.57 -38.32 -30.38
CA LEU A 142 -3.19 -39.58 -29.97
C LEU A 142 -3.38 -39.58 -28.45
N VAL A 143 -4.64 -39.51 -28.03
CA VAL A 143 -5.07 -39.44 -26.63
C VAL A 143 -5.78 -40.75 -26.26
N ASN A 144 -5.23 -41.52 -25.34
CA ASN A 144 -5.85 -42.73 -24.81
C ASN A 144 -5.51 -42.91 -23.31
N PRO A 145 -6.45 -42.61 -22.38
CA PRO A 145 -6.21 -42.76 -20.94
C PRO A 145 -5.84 -44.17 -20.45
N ASN A 146 -6.13 -45.20 -21.24
CA ASN A 146 -5.79 -46.59 -20.92
C ASN A 146 -4.33 -46.94 -21.25
N GLY A 147 -3.64 -46.13 -22.07
CA GLY A 147 -2.24 -46.30 -22.46
C GLY A 147 -2.01 -46.18 -23.97
N VAL A 148 -0.75 -45.90 -24.33
CA VAL A 148 -0.28 -45.88 -25.74
C VAL A 148 1.07 -46.62 -25.81
N LEU A 149 1.15 -47.64 -26.65
CA LEU A 149 2.36 -48.44 -26.89
C LEU A 149 2.71 -48.41 -28.38
N PHE A 150 3.88 -47.87 -28.70
CA PHE A 150 4.53 -48.06 -29.99
C PHE A 150 5.44 -49.28 -29.88
N GLY A 151 5.03 -50.41 -30.44
CA GLY A 151 5.71 -51.69 -30.28
C GLY A 151 6.98 -51.82 -31.12
N LYS A 152 7.79 -52.83 -30.79
CA LYS A 152 9.03 -53.15 -31.52
C LYS A 152 8.74 -53.48 -32.98
N GLY A 153 9.35 -52.71 -33.88
CA GLY A 153 9.13 -52.80 -35.34
C GLY A 153 8.04 -51.85 -35.88
N SER A 154 7.32 -51.12 -35.01
CA SER A 154 6.43 -50.05 -35.47
C SER A 154 7.21 -48.84 -35.98
N SER A 155 6.63 -48.10 -36.93
CA SER A 155 7.24 -46.94 -37.57
C SER A 155 6.25 -45.79 -37.71
N VAL A 156 6.56 -44.65 -37.08
CA VAL A 156 5.75 -43.43 -37.09
C VAL A 156 6.55 -42.33 -37.76
N ASN A 157 6.03 -41.71 -38.82
CA ASN A 157 6.67 -40.59 -39.52
C ASN A 157 5.64 -39.47 -39.77
N VAL A 158 5.80 -38.34 -39.08
CA VAL A 158 4.78 -37.28 -38.98
C VAL A 158 5.44 -35.89 -38.93
N GLY A 159 4.71 -34.82 -39.23
CA GLY A 159 5.17 -33.43 -39.00
C GLY A 159 5.12 -32.98 -37.53
N GLY A 160 4.74 -33.87 -36.63
CA GLY A 160 4.70 -33.67 -35.17
C GLY A 160 3.82 -34.72 -34.50
N LEU A 161 4.20 -35.21 -33.32
CA LEU A 161 3.46 -36.20 -32.54
C LEU A 161 3.16 -35.68 -31.13
N VAL A 162 1.93 -35.87 -30.66
CA VAL A 162 1.62 -35.93 -29.22
C VAL A 162 1.00 -37.29 -28.93
N ALA A 163 1.58 -38.05 -28.00
CA ALA A 163 1.01 -39.29 -27.48
C ALA A 163 0.74 -39.12 -25.99
N SER A 164 -0.53 -39.22 -25.56
CA SER A 164 -0.97 -38.79 -24.24
C SER A 164 -1.93 -39.76 -23.56
N THR A 165 -1.74 -40.02 -22.27
CA THR A 165 -2.77 -40.61 -21.39
C THR A 165 -3.59 -39.55 -20.65
N LEU A 166 -3.20 -38.28 -20.71
CA LEU A 166 -3.99 -37.12 -20.28
C LEU A 166 -4.94 -36.67 -21.39
N ASN A 167 -6.14 -36.19 -21.05
CA ASN A 167 -7.15 -35.78 -22.02
C ASN A 167 -7.16 -34.26 -22.26
N ILE A 168 -7.56 -33.83 -23.46
CA ILE A 168 -7.76 -32.42 -23.84
C ILE A 168 -9.22 -32.22 -24.26
N ALA A 169 -9.83 -31.07 -23.97
CA ALA A 169 -11.18 -30.77 -24.44
C ALA A 169 -11.17 -30.33 -25.93
N ASP A 170 -12.23 -30.62 -26.66
CA ASP A 170 -12.32 -30.20 -28.08
C ASP A 170 -12.33 -28.67 -28.23
N SER A 171 -12.84 -27.92 -27.25
CA SER A 171 -12.76 -26.46 -27.20
C SER A 171 -11.32 -25.95 -27.14
N ASP A 172 -10.52 -26.52 -26.24
CA ASP A 172 -9.13 -26.12 -26.00
C ASP A 172 -8.25 -26.50 -27.20
N PHE A 173 -8.40 -27.72 -27.72
CA PHE A 173 -7.73 -28.17 -28.94
C PHE A 173 -8.06 -27.31 -30.17
N MET A 174 -9.33 -26.96 -30.38
CA MET A 174 -9.74 -26.12 -31.51
C MET A 174 -9.35 -24.64 -31.35
N ALA A 175 -9.10 -24.18 -30.12
CA ALA A 175 -8.53 -22.87 -29.82
C ALA A 175 -6.99 -22.81 -29.90
N GLY A 176 -6.31 -23.96 -30.01
CA GLY A 176 -4.85 -24.07 -29.94
C GLY A 176 -4.27 -24.03 -28.52
N ASN A 177 -5.13 -24.07 -27.49
CA ASN A 177 -4.77 -24.11 -26.08
C ASN A 177 -4.47 -25.56 -25.66
N TYR A 178 -3.23 -26.04 -25.81
CA TYR A 178 -2.94 -27.47 -25.59
C TYR A 178 -2.73 -27.84 -24.11
N GLN A 179 -3.80 -27.69 -23.31
CA GLN A 179 -3.86 -28.10 -21.91
C GLN A 179 -4.40 -29.53 -21.78
N PHE A 180 -3.53 -30.46 -21.39
CA PHE A 180 -3.87 -31.86 -21.15
C PHE A 180 -4.08 -32.09 -19.66
N ASN A 181 -5.21 -32.68 -19.29
CA ASN A 181 -5.70 -32.80 -17.93
C ASN A 181 -6.28 -34.20 -17.64
N GLY A 182 -6.13 -34.64 -16.39
CA GLY A 182 -6.77 -35.84 -15.87
C GLY A 182 -5.96 -37.11 -16.11
N ALA A 183 -5.52 -37.75 -15.03
CA ALA A 183 -4.64 -38.90 -15.08
C ALA A 183 -5.34 -40.15 -15.65
N GLY A 184 -4.95 -40.56 -16.86
CA GLY A 184 -5.11 -41.94 -17.29
C GLY A 184 -4.13 -42.85 -16.53
N ASN A 185 -4.60 -44.02 -16.10
CA ASN A 185 -3.76 -45.02 -15.42
C ASN A 185 -2.79 -45.75 -16.37
N GLY A 186 -2.92 -45.53 -17.69
CA GLY A 186 -1.98 -46.05 -18.68
C GLY A 186 -0.62 -45.35 -18.68
N ALA A 187 0.37 -46.00 -19.29
CA ALA A 187 1.65 -45.42 -19.64
C ALA A 187 1.71 -45.07 -21.14
N VAL A 188 2.62 -44.15 -21.51
CA VAL A 188 3.00 -43.91 -22.90
C VAL A 188 4.40 -44.47 -23.13
N LEU A 189 4.53 -45.53 -23.93
CA LEU A 189 5.77 -46.27 -24.13
C LEU A 189 6.14 -46.35 -25.62
N ASN A 190 7.36 -45.91 -25.97
CA ASN A 190 7.94 -46.15 -27.28
C ASN A 190 8.98 -47.28 -27.23
N GLN A 191 8.79 -48.29 -28.08
CA GLN A 191 9.74 -49.37 -28.37
C GLN A 191 9.98 -49.53 -29.88
N GLY A 192 9.37 -48.68 -30.71
CA GLY A 192 9.51 -48.63 -32.16
C GLY A 192 10.39 -47.46 -32.61
N THR A 193 10.10 -46.92 -33.79
CA THR A 193 10.76 -45.73 -34.33
C THR A 193 9.74 -44.63 -34.57
N ILE A 194 9.97 -43.46 -33.99
CA ILE A 194 9.19 -42.24 -34.19
C ILE A 194 10.08 -41.18 -34.84
N ASN A 195 9.60 -40.55 -35.91
CA ASN A 195 10.33 -39.55 -36.68
C ASN A 195 9.46 -38.30 -36.91
N ALA A 196 9.95 -37.11 -36.52
CA ALA A 196 9.24 -35.84 -36.67
C ALA A 196 10.19 -34.63 -36.87
N ASP A 197 11.03 -34.72 -37.91
CA ASP A 197 12.00 -33.67 -38.28
C ASP A 197 11.32 -32.33 -38.62
N GLY A 198 11.90 -31.23 -38.14
CA GLY A 198 11.32 -29.88 -38.19
C GLY A 198 10.04 -29.71 -37.38
N GLY A 199 9.73 -30.68 -36.49
CA GLY A 199 8.51 -30.74 -35.70
C GLY A 199 8.80 -31.01 -34.22
N TYR A 200 7.97 -31.84 -33.60
CA TYR A 200 8.17 -32.26 -32.21
C TYR A 200 7.62 -33.66 -31.94
N VAL A 201 8.08 -34.27 -30.84
CA VAL A 201 7.53 -35.51 -30.29
C VAL A 201 7.28 -35.34 -28.80
N ALA A 202 6.03 -35.27 -28.38
CA ALA A 202 5.64 -35.14 -26.97
C ALA A 202 4.95 -36.41 -26.44
N LEU A 203 5.52 -37.01 -25.39
CA LEU A 203 4.99 -38.18 -24.68
C LEU A 203 4.52 -37.72 -23.29
N LEU A 204 3.22 -37.82 -23.02
CA LEU A 204 2.55 -37.19 -21.88
C LEU A 204 1.75 -38.20 -21.04
N GLY A 205 1.87 -38.16 -19.72
CA GLY A 205 1.10 -39.04 -18.84
C GLY A 205 1.62 -39.08 -17.41
N ALA A 206 1.13 -39.99 -16.57
CA ALA A 206 1.74 -40.24 -15.27
C ALA A 206 3.08 -41.02 -15.39
N ASN A 207 3.19 -41.89 -16.40
CA ASN A 207 4.37 -42.71 -16.69
C ASN A 207 4.66 -42.64 -18.20
N VAL A 208 5.85 -42.18 -18.58
CA VAL A 208 6.28 -42.02 -19.98
C VAL A 208 7.68 -42.62 -20.19
N GLY A 209 7.88 -43.34 -21.29
CA GLY A 209 9.12 -44.10 -21.50
C GLY A 209 9.52 -44.30 -22.96
N ASN A 210 10.82 -44.20 -23.24
CA ASN A 210 11.43 -44.57 -24.51
C ASN A 210 12.46 -45.68 -24.34
N ASP A 211 12.16 -46.87 -24.86
CA ASP A 211 13.10 -47.99 -25.08
C ASP A 211 13.46 -48.14 -26.59
N GLY A 212 12.88 -47.30 -27.44
CA GLY A 212 13.00 -47.34 -28.90
C GLY A 212 13.87 -46.22 -29.46
N VAL A 213 13.48 -45.69 -30.62
CA VAL A 213 14.11 -44.52 -31.25
C VAL A 213 13.08 -43.40 -31.40
N ILE A 214 13.47 -42.19 -31.01
CA ILE A 214 12.76 -40.94 -31.33
C ILE A 214 13.75 -40.01 -32.05
N ALA A 215 13.40 -39.55 -33.25
CA ALA A 215 14.16 -38.59 -34.03
C ALA A 215 13.29 -37.37 -34.34
N ALA A 216 13.82 -36.17 -34.10
CA ALA A 216 13.21 -34.89 -34.46
C ALA A 216 14.32 -33.86 -34.75
N GLN A 217 15.01 -34.02 -35.88
CA GLN A 217 16.05 -33.09 -36.35
C GLN A 217 15.49 -31.65 -36.40
N LEU A 218 16.22 -30.64 -35.91
CA LEU A 218 15.74 -29.25 -35.83
C LEU A 218 14.38 -29.10 -35.11
N GLY A 219 14.09 -29.98 -34.14
CA GLY A 219 12.80 -30.08 -33.46
C GLY A 219 12.92 -30.22 -31.94
N THR A 220 11.80 -30.50 -31.27
CA THR A 220 11.78 -30.75 -29.80
C THR A 220 11.25 -32.13 -29.46
N VAL A 221 11.95 -32.87 -28.59
CA VAL A 221 11.43 -34.11 -27.98
C VAL A 221 11.15 -33.88 -26.49
N ALA A 222 9.90 -34.09 -26.08
CA ALA A 222 9.46 -33.90 -24.70
C ALA A 222 8.87 -35.19 -24.11
N LEU A 223 9.41 -35.65 -22.99
CA LEU A 223 8.84 -36.73 -22.17
C LEU A 223 8.43 -36.12 -20.83
N ALA A 224 7.13 -35.89 -20.62
CA ALA A 224 6.62 -35.15 -19.46
C ALA A 224 5.67 -35.99 -18.59
N ALA A 225 6.03 -36.14 -17.32
CA ALA A 225 5.31 -36.95 -16.33
C ALA A 225 4.54 -36.10 -15.31
N GLY A 226 3.20 -36.17 -15.34
CA GLY A 226 2.28 -35.42 -14.48
C GLY A 226 0.80 -35.73 -14.71
N ASN A 227 -0.07 -35.04 -13.96
CA ASN A 227 -1.54 -35.16 -14.00
C ASN A 227 -2.22 -34.02 -14.80
N ALA A 228 -1.56 -32.87 -14.92
CA ALA A 228 -1.95 -31.78 -15.80
C ALA A 228 -0.70 -31.15 -16.42
N ILE A 229 -0.68 -31.01 -17.74
CA ILE A 229 0.48 -30.55 -18.52
C ILE A 229 -0.02 -29.61 -19.63
N THR A 230 0.58 -28.41 -19.72
CA THR A 230 0.37 -27.46 -20.82
C THR A 230 1.52 -27.56 -21.81
N LEU A 231 1.19 -27.66 -23.10
CA LEU A 231 2.14 -27.51 -24.21
C LEU A 231 1.87 -26.16 -24.88
N ASP A 232 2.78 -25.20 -24.68
CA ASP A 232 2.81 -24.00 -25.51
C ASP A 232 3.61 -24.31 -26.78
N VAL A 233 2.91 -24.33 -27.92
CA VAL A 233 3.50 -24.60 -29.24
C VAL A 233 3.63 -23.25 -29.94
N ALA A 234 4.69 -22.52 -29.62
CA ALA A 234 5.01 -21.30 -30.33
C ALA A 234 5.31 -21.62 -31.81
N GLY A 235 4.82 -20.77 -32.71
CA GLY A 235 4.92 -20.97 -34.17
C GLY A 235 6.32 -20.77 -34.75
N ASP A 236 7.30 -20.48 -33.90
CA ASP A 236 8.72 -20.26 -34.18
C ASP A 236 9.58 -21.54 -34.01
N GLY A 237 9.04 -22.58 -33.38
CA GLY A 237 9.72 -23.86 -33.12
C GLY A 237 9.95 -24.16 -31.64
N LEU A 238 9.73 -23.20 -30.73
CA LEU A 238 9.94 -23.39 -29.30
C LEU A 238 8.72 -24.08 -28.64
N LEU A 239 8.87 -25.34 -28.24
CA LEU A 239 7.87 -26.07 -27.45
C LEU A 239 8.16 -25.89 -25.95
N ASN A 240 7.39 -25.05 -25.26
CA ASN A 240 7.48 -24.95 -23.80
C ASN A 240 6.49 -25.92 -23.14
N VAL A 241 6.98 -26.83 -22.29
CA VAL A 241 6.17 -27.86 -21.61
C VAL A 241 6.16 -27.62 -20.12
N SER A 242 4.99 -27.29 -19.57
CA SER A 242 4.81 -27.00 -18.15
C SER A 242 3.96 -28.07 -17.47
N VAL A 243 4.51 -28.76 -16.46
CA VAL A 243 3.74 -29.72 -15.64
C VAL A 243 3.02 -28.97 -14.53
N ASN A 244 1.79 -28.54 -14.82
CA ASN A 244 0.97 -27.72 -13.92
C ASN A 244 0.53 -28.46 -12.65
N GLN A 245 0.30 -29.78 -12.75
CA GLN A 245 0.00 -30.66 -11.61
C GLN A 245 0.78 -31.97 -11.75
N GLY A 246 1.55 -32.34 -10.72
CA GLY A 246 2.31 -33.58 -10.72
C GLY A 246 1.47 -34.83 -10.43
N ALA A 247 2.09 -36.01 -10.64
CA ALA A 247 1.44 -37.32 -10.50
C ALA A 247 1.99 -38.12 -9.30
N VAL A 248 1.25 -39.17 -8.91
CA VAL A 248 1.73 -40.17 -7.93
C VAL A 248 2.74 -41.06 -8.64
N ASN A 249 3.97 -41.14 -8.12
CA ASN A 249 5.09 -41.86 -8.75
C ASN A 249 5.32 -41.43 -10.20
N ALA A 250 5.33 -40.11 -10.45
CA ALA A 250 5.52 -39.56 -11.80
C ALA A 250 6.88 -39.96 -12.36
N LEU A 251 6.90 -40.65 -13.52
CA LEU A 251 8.12 -41.23 -14.11
C LEU A 251 8.26 -40.83 -15.57
N ALA A 252 9.39 -40.19 -15.91
CA ALA A 252 9.85 -40.00 -17.28
C ALA A 252 11.18 -40.75 -17.48
N GLN A 253 11.26 -41.66 -18.47
CA GLN A 253 12.47 -42.46 -18.68
C GLN A 253 12.92 -42.59 -20.15
N ASN A 254 14.23 -42.66 -20.36
CA ASN A 254 14.84 -43.02 -21.65
C ASN A 254 15.92 -44.10 -21.45
N GLY A 255 15.64 -45.30 -21.95
CA GLY A 255 16.60 -46.39 -22.16
C GLY A 255 16.98 -46.61 -23.62
N GLY A 256 16.29 -45.95 -24.55
CA GLY A 256 16.51 -46.00 -26.00
C GLY A 256 17.38 -44.86 -26.53
N LEU A 257 17.14 -44.46 -27.78
CA LEU A 257 17.73 -43.27 -28.41
C LEU A 257 16.68 -42.17 -28.52
N ILE A 258 17.06 -40.95 -28.13
CA ILE A 258 16.41 -39.69 -28.50
C ILE A 258 17.43 -38.85 -29.25
N GLN A 259 17.09 -38.37 -30.45
CA GLN A 259 17.94 -37.52 -31.30
C GLN A 259 17.17 -36.27 -31.76
N ALA A 260 17.70 -35.09 -31.46
CA ALA A 260 17.14 -33.79 -31.83
C ALA A 260 18.26 -32.76 -32.09
N ASP A 261 19.16 -33.07 -33.04
CA ASP A 261 20.30 -32.21 -33.36
C ASP A 261 19.82 -30.87 -33.95
N GLY A 262 20.42 -29.76 -33.49
CA GLY A 262 19.95 -28.40 -33.73
C GLY A 262 18.61 -28.07 -33.05
N GLY A 263 18.27 -28.78 -31.97
CA GLY A 263 16.99 -28.71 -31.29
C GLY A 263 17.09 -29.02 -29.79
N GLN A 264 15.97 -29.39 -29.18
CA GLN A 264 15.84 -29.57 -27.73
C GLN A 264 15.33 -30.96 -27.34
N VAL A 265 15.87 -31.50 -26.24
CA VAL A 265 15.29 -32.64 -25.54
C VAL A 265 14.95 -32.25 -24.10
N LEU A 266 13.71 -32.49 -23.68
CA LEU A 266 13.22 -32.23 -22.32
C LEU A 266 12.61 -33.50 -21.73
N LEU A 267 13.23 -34.05 -20.69
CA LEU A 267 12.64 -35.09 -19.83
C LEU A 267 12.23 -34.41 -18.52
N THR A 268 10.94 -34.41 -18.18
CA THR A 268 10.46 -33.75 -16.95
C THR A 268 9.48 -34.61 -16.14
N SER A 269 9.55 -34.53 -14.81
CA SER A 269 8.59 -35.15 -13.90
C SER A 269 8.26 -34.22 -12.74
N ARG A 270 7.00 -34.23 -12.28
CA ARG A 270 6.57 -33.49 -11.08
C ARG A 270 5.78 -34.36 -10.12
N SER A 271 6.01 -34.20 -8.82
CA SER A 271 5.33 -34.96 -7.77
C SER A 271 3.92 -34.43 -7.52
N ALA A 272 3.00 -35.31 -7.10
CA ALA A 272 1.70 -34.89 -6.56
C ALA A 272 1.79 -34.34 -5.11
N SER A 273 2.90 -34.60 -4.41
CA SER A 273 3.18 -34.17 -3.04
C SER A 273 4.62 -34.49 -2.67
N ALA A 274 5.27 -33.67 -1.83
CA ALA A 274 6.64 -33.88 -1.35
C ALA A 274 6.87 -35.22 -0.60
N LEU A 275 5.80 -35.93 -0.19
CA LEU A 275 5.88 -37.27 0.40
C LEU A 275 5.93 -38.41 -0.64
N LEU A 276 5.90 -38.08 -1.94
CA LEU A 276 5.92 -39.02 -3.05
C LEU A 276 7.11 -38.69 -3.98
N PRO A 277 7.90 -39.69 -4.42
CA PRO A 277 8.96 -39.45 -5.37
C PRO A 277 8.39 -39.17 -6.76
N SER A 278 9.01 -38.25 -7.49
CA SER A 278 9.02 -38.25 -8.96
C SER A 278 10.41 -38.61 -9.46
N ALA A 279 10.50 -39.21 -10.64
CA ALA A 279 11.74 -39.70 -11.21
C ALA A 279 11.91 -39.29 -12.67
N VAL A 280 13.08 -38.75 -13.01
CA VAL A 280 13.59 -38.68 -14.38
C VAL A 280 14.76 -39.64 -14.48
N ASN A 281 14.70 -40.62 -15.38
CA ASN A 281 15.73 -41.67 -15.51
C ASN A 281 16.28 -41.72 -16.93
N ASN A 282 17.56 -41.40 -17.13
CA ASN A 282 18.27 -41.73 -18.38
C ASN A 282 19.23 -42.89 -18.16
N THR A 283 19.13 -43.91 -19.01
CA THR A 283 20.13 -44.98 -19.19
C THR A 283 20.48 -45.23 -20.66
N GLY A 284 19.72 -44.63 -21.57
CA GLY A 284 19.94 -44.67 -23.01
C GLY A 284 20.81 -43.50 -23.50
N VAL A 285 20.63 -43.16 -24.78
CA VAL A 285 21.29 -42.03 -25.43
C VAL A 285 20.30 -40.89 -25.62
N VAL A 286 20.68 -39.68 -25.21
CA VAL A 286 20.05 -38.43 -25.61
C VAL A 286 21.07 -37.62 -26.39
N GLN A 287 20.74 -37.25 -27.61
CA GLN A 287 21.61 -36.51 -28.52
C GLN A 287 20.87 -35.26 -29.04
N ALA A 288 21.48 -34.10 -28.89
CA ALA A 288 21.06 -32.83 -29.45
C ALA A 288 22.33 -32.03 -29.81
N GLN A 289 23.07 -32.50 -30.82
CA GLN A 289 24.30 -31.85 -31.26
C GLN A 289 24.01 -30.49 -31.90
N THR A 290 24.88 -29.50 -31.66
CA THR A 290 24.82 -28.21 -32.36
C THR A 290 25.14 -28.41 -33.85
N LEU A 291 24.41 -27.70 -34.71
CA LEU A 291 24.61 -27.77 -36.15
C LEU A 291 25.60 -26.72 -36.67
N VAL A 292 26.22 -27.04 -37.81
CA VAL A 292 27.15 -26.14 -38.53
C VAL A 292 26.50 -24.82 -38.98
N THR A 293 25.16 -24.77 -39.02
CA THR A 293 24.35 -23.59 -39.32
C THR A 293 24.16 -22.65 -38.12
N GLY A 294 24.49 -23.10 -36.90
CA GLY A 294 24.53 -22.26 -35.69
C GLY A 294 23.40 -22.48 -34.69
N GLU A 295 22.50 -23.45 -34.91
CA GLU A 295 21.47 -23.84 -33.97
C GLU A 295 22.08 -24.66 -32.82
N ASP A 296 22.31 -24.01 -31.68
CA ASP A 296 22.84 -24.63 -30.46
C ASP A 296 21.84 -25.65 -29.88
N GLY A 297 22.30 -26.87 -29.61
CA GLY A 297 21.45 -27.93 -29.04
C GLY A 297 21.28 -27.86 -27.52
N SER A 298 20.17 -28.40 -27.00
CA SER A 298 19.85 -28.36 -25.56
C SER A 298 19.25 -29.66 -25.02
N ILE A 299 19.73 -30.12 -23.87
CA ILE A 299 19.24 -31.31 -23.16
C ILE A 299 18.89 -30.94 -21.71
N MET A 300 17.65 -31.18 -21.29
CA MET A 300 17.15 -30.81 -19.96
C MET A 300 16.48 -32.02 -19.28
N LEU A 301 16.98 -32.43 -18.11
CA LEU A 301 16.43 -33.49 -17.26
C LEU A 301 15.95 -32.86 -15.95
N MET A 302 14.63 -32.64 -15.82
CA MET A 302 14.02 -31.80 -14.78
C MET A 302 13.08 -32.60 -13.86
N GLY A 303 13.50 -32.89 -12.64
CA GLY A 303 12.64 -33.42 -11.59
C GLY A 303 11.99 -32.32 -10.74
N ASP A 304 11.16 -32.75 -9.78
CA ASP A 304 10.55 -31.84 -8.81
C ASP A 304 11.60 -31.28 -7.82
N MET A 305 11.70 -29.96 -7.69
CA MET A 305 12.63 -29.32 -6.76
C MET A 305 12.23 -29.45 -5.27
N GLN A 306 11.10 -30.10 -4.94
CA GLN A 306 10.71 -30.42 -3.56
C GLN A 306 11.10 -31.84 -3.12
N SER A 307 10.90 -32.85 -3.98
CA SER A 307 11.10 -34.27 -3.65
C SER A 307 11.50 -35.17 -4.84
N GLY A 308 11.76 -34.58 -6.00
CA GLY A 308 12.08 -35.31 -7.22
C GLY A 308 13.51 -35.83 -7.26
N THR A 309 13.74 -36.90 -8.01
CA THR A 309 15.09 -37.43 -8.29
C THR A 309 15.35 -37.48 -9.79
N VAL A 310 16.50 -36.97 -10.22
CA VAL A 310 17.02 -37.17 -11.59
C VAL A 310 18.16 -38.18 -11.50
N ASN A 311 18.05 -39.31 -12.19
CA ASN A 311 19.08 -40.35 -12.32
C ASN A 311 19.71 -40.26 -13.72
N VAL A 312 20.99 -39.90 -13.77
CA VAL A 312 21.74 -39.60 -15.00
C VAL A 312 22.76 -40.70 -15.28
N GLY A 313 22.40 -41.67 -16.11
CA GLY A 313 23.32 -42.64 -16.71
C GLY A 313 23.28 -42.60 -18.24
N GLY A 314 23.95 -43.54 -18.90
CA GLY A 314 23.99 -43.60 -20.36
C GLY A 314 24.78 -42.44 -20.99
N THR A 315 24.27 -41.87 -22.10
CA THR A 315 24.93 -40.76 -22.81
C THR A 315 24.02 -39.55 -22.92
N LEU A 316 24.53 -38.36 -22.61
CA LEU A 316 23.97 -37.05 -22.97
C LEU A 316 24.97 -36.31 -23.88
N ASP A 317 24.61 -36.07 -25.14
CA ASP A 317 25.48 -35.45 -26.15
C ASP A 317 24.85 -34.18 -26.74
N ALA A 318 25.36 -33.04 -26.30
CA ALA A 318 25.10 -31.71 -26.89
C ALA A 318 26.39 -31.11 -27.47
N SER A 319 27.24 -31.95 -28.08
CA SER A 319 28.51 -31.52 -28.67
C SER A 319 28.32 -30.78 -30.01
N ALA A 320 29.36 -30.08 -30.46
CA ALA A 320 29.40 -29.39 -31.75
C ALA A 320 30.55 -29.95 -32.62
N PRO A 321 30.46 -31.21 -33.08
CA PRO A 321 31.56 -31.87 -33.78
C PRO A 321 31.81 -31.29 -35.17
N HIS A 322 30.77 -30.76 -35.83
CA HIS A 322 30.83 -30.25 -37.21
C HIS A 322 31.03 -28.73 -37.30
N GLY A 323 31.27 -28.04 -36.17
CA GLY A 323 31.32 -26.58 -36.06
C GLY A 323 30.14 -26.03 -35.24
N GLY A 324 30.23 -24.75 -34.85
CA GLY A 324 29.32 -24.13 -33.87
C GLY A 324 29.92 -24.10 -32.45
N ASN A 325 29.15 -23.61 -31.47
CA ASN A 325 29.47 -23.75 -30.05
C ASN A 325 28.85 -25.03 -29.50
N GLY A 326 29.41 -25.58 -28.44
CA GLY A 326 28.81 -26.68 -27.71
C GLY A 326 27.51 -26.26 -27.05
N GLY A 327 26.51 -27.13 -27.14
CA GLY A 327 25.19 -26.93 -26.57
C GLY A 327 25.17 -27.02 -25.04
N PHE A 328 23.95 -26.95 -24.49
CA PHE A 328 23.70 -26.89 -23.05
C PHE A 328 23.10 -28.20 -22.54
N ILE A 329 23.54 -28.64 -21.36
CA ILE A 329 23.00 -29.81 -20.67
C ILE A 329 22.63 -29.41 -19.25
N GLU A 330 21.40 -29.67 -18.83
CA GLU A 330 20.88 -29.37 -17.50
C GLU A 330 20.29 -30.62 -16.84
N THR A 331 20.65 -30.84 -15.57
CA THR A 331 20.15 -31.93 -14.72
C THR A 331 19.76 -31.37 -13.35
N SER A 332 18.46 -31.16 -13.13
CA SER A 332 17.91 -30.33 -12.03
C SER A 332 16.76 -31.03 -11.32
N ALA A 333 16.84 -31.21 -9.99
CA ALA A 333 15.81 -31.83 -9.15
C ALA A 333 16.20 -31.71 -7.66
N ALA A 334 15.28 -31.96 -6.72
CA ALA A 334 15.64 -31.99 -5.29
C ALA A 334 16.89 -32.86 -4.99
N HIS A 335 17.01 -34.00 -5.69
CA HIS A 335 18.20 -34.85 -5.70
C HIS A 335 18.63 -35.20 -7.13
N VAL A 336 19.93 -35.10 -7.44
CA VAL A 336 20.49 -35.51 -8.73
C VAL A 336 21.55 -36.58 -8.49
N LYS A 337 21.35 -37.77 -9.05
CA LYS A 337 22.26 -38.92 -8.95
C LYS A 337 22.87 -39.21 -10.31
N VAL A 338 24.20 -39.35 -10.36
CA VAL A 338 24.94 -39.60 -11.60
C VAL A 338 25.58 -40.99 -11.54
N ALA A 339 25.39 -41.78 -12.59
CA ALA A 339 25.90 -43.15 -12.67
C ALA A 339 27.38 -43.19 -13.08
N ASP A 340 28.12 -44.17 -12.56
CA ASP A 340 29.58 -44.27 -12.75
C ASP A 340 30.01 -44.34 -14.22
N ASP A 341 29.15 -44.89 -15.10
CA ASP A 341 29.41 -45.12 -16.53
C ASP A 341 28.89 -44.03 -17.47
N VAL A 342 28.37 -42.91 -16.92
CA VAL A 342 27.79 -41.81 -17.70
C VAL A 342 28.79 -41.16 -18.66
N LYS A 343 28.29 -40.71 -19.80
CA LYS A 343 29.04 -39.94 -20.79
C LYS A 343 28.30 -38.66 -21.12
N ILE A 344 28.88 -37.52 -20.73
CA ILE A 344 28.33 -36.20 -20.96
C ILE A 344 29.30 -35.43 -21.85
N THR A 345 28.80 -34.84 -22.94
CA THR A 345 29.64 -34.04 -23.84
C THR A 345 28.94 -32.79 -24.35
N THR A 346 29.61 -31.66 -24.15
CA THR A 346 29.31 -30.33 -24.70
C THR A 346 30.49 -29.81 -25.53
N LEU A 347 31.38 -30.70 -25.96
CA LEU A 347 32.63 -30.36 -26.64
C LEU A 347 32.38 -29.73 -28.02
N ALA A 348 33.03 -28.59 -28.30
CA ALA A 348 33.03 -27.99 -29.64
C ALA A 348 34.36 -28.23 -30.36
N SER A 349 34.32 -28.54 -31.66
CA SER A 349 35.53 -28.76 -32.47
C SER A 349 36.19 -27.47 -32.97
N ALA A 350 35.44 -26.37 -33.05
CA ALA A 350 35.91 -25.07 -33.57
C ALA A 350 35.33 -23.83 -32.87
N GLY A 351 34.47 -24.02 -31.85
CA GLY A 351 33.83 -22.94 -31.08
C GLY A 351 34.09 -23.06 -29.58
N LYS A 352 33.27 -22.39 -28.76
CA LYS A 352 33.32 -22.57 -27.30
C LYS A 352 32.70 -23.90 -26.92
N THR A 353 33.35 -24.65 -26.03
CA THR A 353 32.74 -25.80 -25.35
C THR A 353 31.59 -25.30 -24.47
N GLY A 354 30.45 -26.00 -24.50
CA GLY A 354 29.26 -25.67 -23.73
C GLY A 354 29.35 -26.13 -22.27
N THR A 355 28.24 -26.02 -21.54
CA THR A 355 28.20 -26.25 -20.09
C THR A 355 27.22 -27.35 -19.71
N TRP A 356 27.64 -28.21 -18.78
CA TRP A 356 26.73 -29.07 -18.00
C TRP A 356 26.42 -28.39 -16.66
N LEU A 357 25.13 -28.13 -16.41
CA LEU A 357 24.60 -27.63 -15.14
C LEU A 357 23.96 -28.79 -14.35
N ILE A 358 24.34 -28.90 -13.08
CA ILE A 358 23.70 -29.76 -12.07
C ILE A 358 23.07 -28.84 -11.02
N ASP A 359 21.75 -28.89 -10.83
CA ASP A 359 21.02 -28.01 -9.90
C ASP A 359 20.17 -28.79 -8.87
N PRO A 360 20.78 -29.28 -7.77
CA PRO A 360 20.10 -29.89 -6.63
C PRO A 360 19.92 -28.98 -5.40
N GLN A 361 19.19 -29.46 -4.38
CA GLN A 361 19.13 -28.78 -3.06
C GLN A 361 20.47 -28.83 -2.28
N ASP A 362 21.20 -29.94 -2.43
CA ASP A 362 22.48 -30.26 -1.81
C ASP A 362 23.26 -31.18 -2.76
N PHE A 363 24.60 -31.16 -2.74
CA PHE A 363 25.39 -32.08 -3.58
C PHE A 363 26.66 -32.59 -2.91
N THR A 364 26.95 -33.88 -3.08
CA THR A 364 28.13 -34.55 -2.53
C THR A 364 28.83 -35.38 -3.59
N ILE A 365 30.03 -34.92 -3.98
CA ILE A 365 30.98 -35.69 -4.79
C ILE A 365 31.67 -36.68 -3.84
N GLY A 366 31.42 -37.97 -4.00
CA GLY A 366 31.79 -39.01 -3.04
C GLY A 366 31.44 -40.42 -3.50
N THR A 367 31.93 -41.42 -2.75
CA THR A 367 31.79 -42.85 -3.07
C THR A 367 30.99 -43.65 -2.02
N ASN A 368 30.36 -42.97 -1.05
CA ASN A 368 29.50 -43.62 -0.06
C ASN A 368 28.11 -43.91 -0.66
N SER A 369 27.43 -44.92 -0.10
CA SER A 369 26.03 -45.16 -0.45
C SER A 369 25.16 -44.00 0.04
N GLY A 370 24.74 -43.14 -0.88
CA GLY A 370 24.01 -41.90 -0.59
C GLY A 370 24.65 -40.64 -1.17
N ASP A 371 25.92 -40.69 -1.58
CA ASP A 371 26.59 -39.59 -2.32
C ASP A 371 26.03 -39.48 -3.76
N ASP A 372 26.33 -38.40 -4.48
CA ASP A 372 25.64 -38.01 -5.72
C ASP A 372 26.41 -38.33 -7.01
N ILE A 373 27.74 -38.27 -6.97
CA ILE A 373 28.64 -38.64 -8.09
C ILE A 373 30.02 -39.04 -7.54
N ALA A 374 30.63 -40.10 -8.08
CA ALA A 374 32.00 -40.49 -7.74
C ALA A 374 33.03 -39.49 -8.31
N GLY A 375 34.16 -39.26 -7.62
CA GLY A 375 35.21 -38.35 -8.07
C GLY A 375 35.80 -38.77 -9.41
N THR A 376 36.06 -40.07 -9.58
CA THR A 376 36.51 -40.68 -10.84
C THR A 376 35.57 -40.49 -12.02
N THR A 377 34.27 -40.29 -11.75
CA THR A 377 33.25 -40.08 -12.80
C THR A 377 33.17 -38.61 -13.18
N LEU A 378 33.26 -37.69 -12.20
CA LEU A 378 33.29 -36.25 -12.45
C LEU A 378 34.58 -35.80 -13.16
N GLU A 379 35.75 -36.28 -12.72
CA GLU A 379 37.03 -35.95 -13.36
C GLU A 379 37.06 -36.37 -14.83
N GLY A 380 36.42 -37.50 -15.17
CA GLY A 380 36.26 -37.99 -16.54
C GLY A 380 35.47 -37.03 -17.43
N GLN A 381 34.41 -36.39 -16.93
CA GLN A 381 33.67 -35.37 -17.70
C GLN A 381 34.46 -34.05 -17.81
N LEU A 382 35.24 -33.68 -16.78
CA LEU A 382 36.03 -32.44 -16.74
C LEU A 382 37.24 -32.42 -17.71
N VAL A 383 37.61 -33.56 -18.30
CA VAL A 383 38.64 -33.65 -19.36
C VAL A 383 38.26 -32.83 -20.60
N THR A 384 36.97 -32.78 -20.94
CA THR A 384 36.44 -32.13 -22.15
C THR A 384 35.37 -31.07 -21.90
N ASN A 385 34.69 -31.06 -20.75
CA ASN A 385 33.52 -30.22 -20.50
C ASN A 385 33.72 -29.30 -19.30
N SER A 386 33.06 -28.13 -19.29
CA SER A 386 32.91 -27.32 -18.07
C SER A 386 31.63 -27.74 -17.33
N VAL A 387 31.74 -27.85 -16.00
CA VAL A 387 30.65 -28.34 -15.14
C VAL A 387 30.34 -27.28 -14.07
N VAL A 388 29.07 -26.91 -13.97
CA VAL A 388 28.54 -26.03 -12.94
C VAL A 388 27.65 -26.86 -12.02
N ILE A 389 27.94 -26.84 -10.73
CA ILE A 389 27.15 -27.48 -9.68
C ILE A 389 26.54 -26.34 -8.85
N SER A 390 25.22 -26.30 -8.74
CA SER A 390 24.45 -25.20 -8.17
C SER A 390 23.51 -25.71 -7.08
N THR A 391 23.43 -25.02 -5.96
CA THR A 391 22.36 -25.21 -4.97
C THR A 391 21.59 -23.92 -4.68
N VAL A 392 21.70 -22.94 -5.59
CA VAL A 392 21.09 -21.61 -5.47
C VAL A 392 19.84 -21.49 -6.33
N GLU A 393 18.76 -20.94 -5.78
CA GLU A 393 17.43 -20.85 -6.42
C GLU A 393 17.35 -19.80 -7.57
N THR A 394 18.48 -19.45 -8.19
CA THR A 394 18.61 -18.41 -9.22
C THR A 394 19.52 -18.86 -10.36
N GLY A 395 19.08 -18.64 -11.60
CA GLY A 395 19.71 -19.15 -12.81
C GLY A 395 21.18 -18.71 -13.06
N VAL A 396 21.79 -19.44 -13.99
CA VAL A 396 23.23 -19.54 -14.27
C VAL A 396 23.99 -18.21 -14.39
N ASN A 397 25.29 -18.26 -14.02
CA ASN A 397 26.34 -17.33 -14.43
C ASN A 397 26.33 -15.89 -13.85
N THR A 398 25.70 -15.65 -12.69
CA THR A 398 26.07 -14.50 -11.84
C THR A 398 26.58 -14.97 -10.47
N PRO A 399 27.72 -14.45 -9.96
CA PRO A 399 28.06 -14.61 -8.55
C PRO A 399 26.95 -13.99 -7.69
N PRO A 400 26.54 -14.63 -6.58
CA PRO A 400 25.39 -14.19 -5.81
C PRO A 400 25.66 -12.84 -5.12
N THR A 401 25.20 -11.75 -5.75
CA THR A 401 25.33 -10.39 -5.21
C THR A 401 24.39 -10.11 -4.04
N ASN A 402 23.31 -10.88 -3.91
CA ASN A 402 22.34 -10.83 -2.82
C ASN A 402 21.99 -12.25 -2.38
N TYR A 403 22.20 -12.56 -1.10
CA TYR A 403 21.97 -13.89 -0.53
C TYR A 403 20.47 -14.12 -0.27
N TYR A 404 19.88 -15.08 -0.98
CA TYR A 404 18.59 -15.67 -0.63
C TYR A 404 18.85 -17.08 -0.10
N GLY A 405 18.33 -17.38 1.09
CA GLY A 405 18.56 -18.68 1.74
C GLY A 405 17.77 -19.79 1.06
N ALA A 406 18.39 -20.98 0.92
CA ALA A 406 17.77 -22.16 0.33
C ALA A 406 16.41 -22.47 0.99
N THR A 407 15.36 -22.62 0.18
CA THR A 407 13.99 -22.83 0.65
C THR A 407 13.71 -24.28 1.05
N ASN A 408 14.49 -25.23 0.53
CA ASN A 408 14.56 -26.64 0.96
C ASN A 408 16.03 -27.11 0.85
N GLY A 409 16.45 -28.07 1.69
CA GLY A 409 17.83 -28.55 1.78
C GLY A 409 18.69 -27.80 2.80
N VAL A 410 19.99 -28.11 2.81
CA VAL A 410 21.02 -27.41 3.61
C VAL A 410 21.77 -26.36 2.78
N GLY A 411 21.84 -26.54 1.46
CA GLY A 411 22.53 -25.67 0.51
C GLY A 411 24.04 -25.93 0.40
N ASP A 412 24.55 -27.05 0.89
CA ASP A 412 25.98 -27.37 0.91
C ASP A 412 26.43 -28.12 -0.37
N ILE A 413 27.66 -27.85 -0.80
CA ILE A 413 28.39 -28.66 -1.78
C ILE A 413 29.62 -29.28 -1.11
N ASN A 414 29.75 -30.60 -1.17
CA ASN A 414 30.81 -31.36 -0.53
C ASN A 414 31.67 -32.12 -1.54
N VAL A 415 32.99 -31.95 -1.48
CA VAL A 415 33.97 -32.74 -2.24
C VAL A 415 34.64 -33.72 -1.26
N ASN A 416 34.07 -34.91 -1.15
CA ASN A 416 34.50 -35.99 -0.24
C ASN A 416 35.41 -37.03 -0.90
N ASP A 417 35.41 -37.11 -2.23
CA ASP A 417 36.30 -37.94 -3.04
C ASP A 417 37.23 -37.07 -3.91
N ALA A 418 38.37 -37.64 -4.32
CA ALA A 418 39.42 -36.90 -5.02
C ALA A 418 39.09 -36.65 -6.50
N LEU A 419 39.64 -35.57 -7.07
CA LEU A 419 39.50 -35.19 -8.47
C LEU A 419 40.88 -34.92 -9.10
N SER A 420 41.16 -35.44 -10.29
CA SER A 420 42.45 -35.34 -10.97
C SER A 420 42.33 -35.31 -12.50
N TRP A 421 41.86 -34.19 -13.09
CA TRP A 421 41.68 -34.08 -14.54
C TRP A 421 42.83 -33.36 -15.26
N THR A 422 43.02 -33.71 -16.54
CA THR A 422 43.90 -33.01 -17.48
C THR A 422 43.12 -32.69 -18.74
N VAL A 423 43.06 -31.42 -19.12
CA VAL A 423 42.25 -30.93 -20.23
C VAL A 423 42.80 -31.40 -21.58
N SER A 424 41.93 -31.94 -22.44
CA SER A 424 42.27 -32.44 -23.78
C SER A 424 41.59 -31.69 -24.93
N SER A 425 40.56 -30.90 -24.65
CA SER A 425 39.72 -30.18 -25.63
C SER A 425 40.44 -29.07 -26.41
N GLY A 426 41.58 -28.56 -25.91
CA GLY A 426 42.25 -27.38 -26.47
C GLY A 426 41.62 -26.04 -26.07
N VAL A 427 40.66 -26.05 -25.15
CA VAL A 427 40.09 -24.87 -24.47
C VAL A 427 39.96 -25.20 -22.96
N PRO A 428 40.33 -24.32 -22.01
CA PRO A 428 40.30 -24.65 -20.59
C PRO A 428 38.90 -25.04 -20.09
N THR A 429 38.80 -26.13 -19.32
CA THR A 429 37.57 -26.53 -18.64
C THR A 429 37.52 -25.96 -17.23
N THR A 430 36.31 -25.69 -16.72
CA THR A 430 36.11 -25.14 -15.37
C THR A 430 35.16 -26.03 -14.57
N LEU A 431 35.53 -26.32 -13.32
CA LEU A 431 34.60 -26.82 -12.30
C LEU A 431 34.14 -25.62 -11.45
N THR A 432 32.84 -25.32 -11.48
CA THR A 432 32.22 -24.23 -10.73
C THR A 432 31.26 -24.78 -9.69
N LEU A 433 31.46 -24.43 -8.42
CA LEU A 433 30.64 -24.88 -7.29
C LEU A 433 29.91 -23.66 -6.69
N ASN A 434 28.60 -23.53 -6.90
CA ASN A 434 27.76 -22.44 -6.42
C ASN A 434 26.86 -22.92 -5.28
N ALA A 435 27.34 -22.87 -4.04
CA ALA A 435 26.60 -23.32 -2.87
C ALA A 435 25.76 -22.20 -2.25
N ALA A 436 24.46 -22.44 -2.03
CA ALA A 436 23.61 -21.53 -1.23
C ALA A 436 24.07 -21.42 0.24
N ARG A 437 24.85 -22.38 0.73
CA ARG A 437 25.50 -22.32 2.04
C ARG A 437 27.01 -22.50 1.93
N ASN A 438 27.58 -23.69 2.14
CA ASN A 438 29.04 -23.88 2.19
C ASN A 438 29.59 -24.71 1.02
N VAL A 439 30.83 -24.43 0.61
CA VAL A 439 31.63 -25.35 -0.22
C VAL A 439 32.72 -26.00 0.64
N ASN A 440 32.67 -27.33 0.79
CA ASN A 440 33.60 -28.11 1.61
C ASN A 440 34.54 -28.95 0.74
N PHE A 441 35.83 -28.60 0.67
CA PHE A 441 36.85 -29.44 0.04
C PHE A 441 37.48 -30.39 1.08
N ASN A 442 36.93 -31.60 1.20
CA ASN A 442 37.36 -32.63 2.14
C ASN A 442 38.35 -33.63 1.53
N ALA A 443 38.46 -33.70 0.20
CA ALA A 443 39.42 -34.50 -0.56
C ALA A 443 40.21 -33.64 -1.57
N ASN A 444 41.31 -34.20 -2.11
CA ASN A 444 42.25 -33.46 -2.95
C ASN A 444 41.67 -33.17 -4.34
N ILE A 445 42.04 -32.01 -4.93
CA ILE A 445 41.75 -31.68 -6.33
C ILE A 445 43.05 -31.36 -7.08
N THR A 446 43.22 -31.92 -8.28
CA THR A 446 44.27 -31.59 -9.24
C THR A 446 43.65 -31.29 -10.61
N ALA A 447 43.94 -30.11 -11.18
CA ALA A 447 43.46 -29.72 -12.50
C ALA A 447 44.62 -29.22 -13.38
N THR A 448 44.92 -29.94 -14.46
CA THR A 448 45.97 -29.56 -15.43
C THR A 448 45.34 -29.00 -16.70
N GLY A 449 45.50 -27.70 -16.93
CA GLY A 449 44.88 -26.95 -18.02
C GLY A 449 43.43 -26.53 -17.76
N GLY A 450 42.94 -26.70 -16.52
CA GLY A 450 41.59 -26.31 -16.10
C GLY A 450 41.58 -25.27 -14.98
N ASN A 451 40.38 -24.84 -14.59
CA ASN A 451 40.12 -23.83 -13.56
C ASN A 451 39.17 -24.38 -12.47
N LEU A 452 39.26 -23.84 -11.25
CA LEU A 452 38.39 -24.17 -10.13
C LEU A 452 37.74 -22.90 -9.56
N VAL A 453 36.40 -22.88 -9.50
CA VAL A 453 35.61 -21.78 -8.94
C VAL A 453 34.72 -22.30 -7.82
N ALA A 454 34.69 -21.61 -6.68
CA ALA A 454 33.75 -21.89 -5.59
C ALA A 454 33.11 -20.61 -5.07
N ASN A 455 31.80 -20.50 -5.20
CA ASN A 455 31.00 -19.41 -4.67
C ASN A 455 30.09 -19.97 -3.57
N ALA A 456 30.33 -19.58 -2.32
CA ALA A 456 29.56 -20.01 -1.15
C ALA A 456 28.75 -18.83 -0.59
N GLY A 457 27.45 -19.03 -0.37
CA GLY A 457 26.62 -18.04 0.31
C GLY A 457 27.04 -17.78 1.76
N ASN A 458 27.62 -18.78 2.43
CA ASN A 458 28.29 -18.67 3.72
C ASN A 458 29.81 -18.84 3.57
N ASP A 459 30.36 -20.06 3.71
CA ASP A 459 31.80 -20.29 3.87
C ASP A 459 32.41 -21.22 2.79
N VAL A 460 33.65 -20.92 2.35
CA VAL A 460 34.47 -21.87 1.58
C VAL A 460 35.51 -22.48 2.51
N ILE A 461 35.50 -23.81 2.68
CA ILE A 461 36.31 -24.52 3.68
C ILE A 461 37.16 -25.59 2.99
N VAL A 462 38.48 -25.36 2.92
CA VAL A 462 39.46 -26.32 2.40
C VAL A 462 40.08 -27.11 3.56
N LYS A 463 40.02 -28.44 3.47
CA LYS A 463 40.60 -29.39 4.43
C LYS A 463 41.62 -30.34 3.79
N ALA A 464 41.60 -30.47 2.46
CA ALA A 464 42.48 -31.30 1.65
C ALA A 464 43.17 -30.48 0.55
N GLY A 465 44.23 -31.02 -0.07
CA GLY A 465 45.14 -30.26 -0.94
C GLY A 465 44.54 -29.93 -2.31
N LEU A 466 44.68 -28.69 -2.77
CA LEU A 466 44.14 -28.21 -4.05
C LEU A 466 45.27 -27.73 -4.96
N SER A 467 45.30 -28.19 -6.20
CA SER A 467 46.32 -27.81 -7.18
C SER A 467 45.69 -27.56 -8.55
N THR A 468 45.97 -26.41 -9.12
CA THR A 468 45.70 -26.08 -10.53
C THR A 468 47.02 -25.76 -11.22
N GLY A 469 47.11 -26.02 -12.53
CA GLY A 469 48.33 -25.72 -13.29
C GLY A 469 48.09 -25.60 -14.79
N ILE A 470 48.83 -24.71 -15.43
CA ILE A 470 48.77 -24.47 -16.87
C ILE A 470 49.25 -25.67 -17.70
N ARG A 471 48.56 -25.89 -18.81
CA ARG A 471 49.00 -26.80 -19.88
C ARG A 471 49.69 -25.93 -20.94
N ALA A 472 50.87 -26.32 -21.43
CA ALA A 472 51.73 -25.53 -22.33
C ALA A 472 51.16 -25.22 -23.74
N THR A 473 49.85 -25.36 -23.94
CA THR A 473 49.08 -24.99 -25.14
C THR A 473 48.17 -23.77 -24.88
N PHE A 474 47.97 -23.38 -23.62
CA PHE A 474 47.18 -22.21 -23.21
C PHE A 474 48.09 -21.00 -22.96
N ALA A 475 47.52 -19.79 -23.01
CA ALA A 475 48.22 -18.61 -22.49
C ALA A 475 48.13 -18.56 -20.95
N ALA A 476 49.02 -17.79 -20.32
CA ALA A 476 48.90 -17.48 -18.90
C ALA A 476 47.62 -16.68 -18.64
N GLY A 477 46.91 -17.00 -17.55
CA GLY A 477 45.60 -16.44 -17.21
C GLY A 477 44.40 -17.21 -17.77
N ASP A 478 44.53 -17.93 -18.89
CA ASP A 478 43.40 -18.71 -19.46
C ASP A 478 43.06 -19.95 -18.61
N SER A 479 44.09 -20.56 -18.01
CA SER A 479 43.99 -21.83 -17.27
C SER A 479 44.86 -21.82 -16.01
N GLY A 480 44.54 -22.65 -15.03
CA GLY A 480 45.28 -22.69 -13.76
C GLY A 480 44.69 -21.81 -12.66
N ASN A 481 43.55 -21.15 -12.91
CA ASN A 481 42.93 -20.22 -11.95
C ASN A 481 42.19 -20.95 -10.82
N ILE A 482 42.26 -20.37 -9.62
CA ILE A 482 41.46 -20.75 -8.44
C ILE A 482 40.76 -19.48 -7.92
N THR A 483 39.43 -19.48 -7.95
CA THR A 483 38.61 -18.33 -7.51
C THR A 483 37.60 -18.75 -6.44
N TRP A 484 37.72 -18.19 -5.22
CA TRP A 484 36.81 -18.43 -4.11
C TRP A 484 36.06 -17.17 -3.70
N THR A 485 34.74 -17.26 -3.57
CA THR A 485 33.85 -16.19 -3.11
C THR A 485 33.04 -16.70 -1.92
N ALA A 486 32.98 -15.96 -0.82
CA ALA A 486 32.21 -16.33 0.37
C ALA A 486 31.41 -15.16 0.95
N GLY A 487 30.15 -15.38 1.34
CA GLY A 487 29.37 -14.37 2.07
C GLY A 487 29.90 -14.11 3.49
N ASN A 488 30.51 -15.11 4.12
CA ASN A 488 31.16 -15.04 5.43
C ASN A 488 32.68 -15.25 5.30
N ASP A 489 33.21 -16.43 5.63
CA ASP A 489 34.65 -16.68 5.75
C ASP A 489 35.21 -17.63 4.65
N VAL A 490 36.50 -17.53 4.36
CA VAL A 490 37.24 -18.50 3.54
C VAL A 490 38.39 -19.09 4.36
N ILE A 491 38.37 -20.40 4.57
CA ILE A 491 39.25 -21.09 5.52
C ILE A 491 40.03 -22.18 4.80
N SER A 492 41.31 -21.93 4.50
CA SER A 492 42.20 -22.91 3.89
C SER A 492 43.10 -23.58 4.92
N ASN A 493 42.88 -24.87 5.19
CA ASN A 493 43.63 -25.68 6.16
C ASN A 493 44.63 -26.66 5.51
N SER A 494 44.80 -26.61 4.20
CA SER A 494 45.69 -27.50 3.46
C SER A 494 46.43 -26.75 2.34
N ALA A 495 47.36 -27.43 1.68
CA ALA A 495 48.18 -26.82 0.64
C ALA A 495 47.35 -26.40 -0.57
N VAL A 496 47.65 -25.23 -1.12
CA VAL A 496 47.03 -24.68 -2.33
C VAL A 496 48.13 -24.32 -3.33
N THR A 497 48.00 -24.76 -4.57
CA THR A 497 48.92 -24.41 -5.66
C THR A 497 48.14 -23.92 -6.87
N ALA A 498 48.49 -22.74 -7.39
CA ALA A 498 48.07 -22.24 -8.69
C ALA A 498 49.30 -21.99 -9.56
N THR A 499 49.24 -22.31 -10.86
CA THR A 499 50.38 -22.18 -11.77
C THR A 499 49.92 -21.79 -13.17
N GLY A 500 50.41 -20.65 -13.68
CA GLY A 500 50.00 -20.04 -14.95
C GLY A 500 48.62 -19.36 -14.93
N GLY A 501 48.05 -19.15 -13.75
CA GLY A 501 46.75 -18.53 -13.51
C GLY A 501 46.60 -18.08 -12.05
N ASP A 502 45.58 -17.27 -11.78
CA ASP A 502 45.47 -16.50 -10.55
C ASP A 502 44.91 -17.29 -9.36
N PHE A 503 45.31 -16.90 -8.15
CA PHE A 503 44.70 -17.32 -6.89
C PHE A 503 43.91 -16.17 -6.29
N THR A 504 42.59 -16.15 -6.51
CA THR A 504 41.68 -15.10 -6.05
C THR A 504 40.79 -15.58 -4.91
N ILE A 505 40.74 -14.81 -3.82
CA ILE A 505 39.78 -14.96 -2.73
C ILE A 505 39.03 -13.65 -2.50
N CYS A 506 37.71 -13.75 -2.45
CA CYS A 506 36.77 -12.77 -1.92
C CYS A 506 36.05 -13.34 -0.70
N CYS A 507 35.92 -12.57 0.39
CA CYS A 507 34.93 -12.89 1.41
C CYS A 507 34.31 -11.66 2.10
N GLY A 508 33.07 -11.79 2.57
CA GLY A 508 32.38 -10.76 3.34
C GLY A 508 32.95 -10.53 4.75
N ARG A 509 33.71 -11.49 5.31
CA ARG A 509 34.33 -11.42 6.64
C ARG A 509 35.80 -11.85 6.62
N ASP A 510 36.16 -13.08 6.98
CA ASP A 510 37.58 -13.43 7.23
C ASP A 510 38.18 -14.41 6.20
N ILE A 511 39.41 -14.14 5.74
CA ILE A 511 40.26 -15.13 5.06
C ILE A 511 41.25 -15.72 6.08
N LYS A 512 41.36 -17.05 6.13
CA LYS A 512 42.23 -17.79 7.06
C LYS A 512 43.08 -18.81 6.29
N ILE A 513 44.37 -18.54 6.14
CA ILE A 513 45.35 -19.37 5.43
C ILE A 513 46.22 -20.12 6.44
N ASN A 514 45.78 -21.33 6.80
CA ASN A 514 46.45 -22.25 7.73
C ASN A 514 47.28 -23.34 7.01
N GLY A 515 47.06 -23.53 5.70
CA GLY A 515 47.90 -24.36 4.82
C GLY A 515 48.74 -23.52 3.85
N ALA A 516 49.84 -24.08 3.35
CA ALA A 516 50.79 -23.32 2.52
C ALA A 516 50.22 -23.02 1.13
N VAL A 517 50.47 -21.80 0.62
CA VAL A 517 49.97 -21.37 -0.70
C VAL A 517 51.14 -21.09 -1.65
N THR A 518 51.07 -21.60 -2.88
CA THR A 518 52.03 -21.33 -3.95
C THR A 518 51.31 -20.82 -5.20
N THR A 519 51.61 -19.60 -5.63
CA THR A 519 51.20 -19.07 -6.94
C THR A 519 52.43 -18.90 -7.83
N THR A 520 52.37 -19.30 -9.08
CA THR A 520 53.48 -19.18 -10.05
C THR A 520 52.94 -18.73 -11.40
N ASP A 521 53.55 -17.73 -12.03
CA ASP A 521 53.11 -17.16 -13.32
C ASP A 521 51.63 -16.71 -13.31
N GLY A 522 51.19 -16.10 -12.21
CA GLY A 522 49.83 -15.60 -11.96
C GLY A 522 49.73 -14.82 -10.64
N ASP A 523 48.68 -14.03 -10.46
CA ASP A 523 48.53 -13.10 -9.34
C ASP A 523 47.84 -13.75 -8.12
N ALA A 524 48.14 -13.24 -6.92
CA ALA A 524 47.52 -13.69 -5.67
C ALA A 524 46.72 -12.56 -5.01
N ILE A 525 45.39 -12.65 -5.09
CA ILE A 525 44.46 -11.55 -4.77
C ILE A 525 43.53 -11.99 -3.63
N LEU A 526 43.77 -11.51 -2.41
CA LEU A 526 42.97 -11.83 -1.23
C LEU A 526 42.24 -10.56 -0.75
N LYS A 527 40.90 -10.57 -0.78
CA LYS A 527 40.03 -9.46 -0.34
C LYS A 527 39.05 -9.91 0.75
N ALA A 528 39.21 -9.40 1.96
CA ALA A 528 38.40 -9.72 3.13
C ALA A 528 37.62 -8.50 3.65
N GLY A 529 36.31 -8.66 3.84
CA GLY A 529 35.41 -7.68 4.48
C GLY A 529 35.58 -7.54 6.00
N ARG A 530 36.61 -8.19 6.58
CA ARG A 530 37.20 -7.91 7.88
C ARG A 530 38.71 -8.27 7.89
N ASP A 531 39.08 -9.52 8.16
CA ASP A 531 40.47 -9.92 8.47
C ASP A 531 41.10 -10.84 7.42
N ILE A 532 42.42 -10.74 7.22
CA ILE A 532 43.23 -11.77 6.52
C ILE A 532 44.25 -12.35 7.50
N VAL A 533 44.13 -13.62 7.85
CA VAL A 533 45.04 -14.33 8.77
C VAL A 533 45.89 -15.32 7.98
N ILE A 534 47.21 -15.11 7.94
CA ILE A 534 48.20 -15.94 7.25
C ILE A 534 49.05 -16.68 8.30
N ALA A 535 48.63 -17.89 8.63
CA ALA A 535 49.28 -18.76 9.63
C ALA A 535 50.25 -19.79 9.02
N ALA A 536 50.30 -19.91 7.69
CA ALA A 536 51.24 -20.75 6.96
C ALA A 536 52.00 -19.96 5.87
N ALA A 537 53.11 -20.51 5.39
CA ALA A 537 53.94 -19.86 4.38
C ALA A 537 53.19 -19.69 3.05
N MET A 538 53.29 -18.49 2.47
CA MET A 538 52.81 -18.19 1.12
C MET A 538 54.00 -17.88 0.20
N THR A 539 53.92 -18.27 -1.07
CA THR A 539 54.93 -17.97 -2.09
C THR A 539 54.26 -17.56 -3.39
N THR A 540 54.62 -16.40 -3.94
CA THR A 540 54.24 -15.98 -5.30
C THR A 540 55.51 -15.82 -6.14
N THR A 541 55.49 -16.35 -7.36
CA THR A 541 56.61 -16.24 -8.31
C THR A 541 56.08 -15.73 -9.65
N ASN A 542 56.73 -14.71 -10.21
CA ASN A 542 56.37 -14.08 -11.50
C ASN A 542 54.93 -13.51 -11.57
N GLY A 543 54.36 -13.09 -10.44
CA GLY A 543 53.04 -12.46 -10.35
C GLY A 543 52.96 -11.51 -9.16
N ASN A 544 51.91 -10.71 -9.11
CA ASN A 544 51.67 -9.70 -8.09
C ASN A 544 50.94 -10.28 -6.88
N VAL A 545 50.98 -9.57 -5.75
CA VAL A 545 50.22 -9.90 -4.54
C VAL A 545 49.38 -8.70 -4.12
N LEU A 546 48.06 -8.89 -3.97
CA LEU A 546 47.16 -7.91 -3.37
C LEU A 546 46.51 -8.52 -2.12
N LEU A 547 46.79 -7.95 -0.95
CA LEU A 547 46.10 -8.27 0.30
C LEU A 547 45.23 -7.06 0.71
N ARG A 548 43.91 -7.24 0.81
CA ARG A 548 42.99 -6.22 1.33
C ARG A 548 42.20 -6.76 2.52
N ALA A 549 42.39 -6.15 3.69
CA ALA A 549 41.65 -6.48 4.91
C ALA A 549 41.06 -5.20 5.53
N GLY A 550 39.73 -5.11 5.56
CA GLY A 550 39.05 -4.01 6.23
C GLY A 550 37.59 -4.29 6.53
N SER A 551 37.12 -3.82 7.69
CA SER A 551 35.74 -3.99 8.11
C SER A 551 34.79 -3.08 7.35
N LYS A 552 33.70 -3.63 6.78
CA LYS A 552 32.52 -2.80 6.43
C LYS A 552 32.01 -2.14 7.72
N PRO A 553 32.03 -0.79 7.85
CA PRO A 553 31.86 -0.14 9.15
C PRO A 553 30.41 -0.18 9.64
N SER A 554 30.13 -1.07 10.60
CA SER A 554 28.86 -1.12 11.32
C SER A 554 28.84 -0.08 12.44
N ALA A 555 28.29 1.10 12.13
CA ALA A 555 28.05 2.24 13.03
C ALA A 555 29.27 2.90 13.71
N GLU A 556 30.21 2.15 14.27
CA GLU A 556 31.25 2.63 15.19
C GLU A 556 32.45 3.32 14.54
N VAL A 557 33.30 3.92 15.38
CA VAL A 557 34.41 4.81 14.99
C VAL A 557 35.61 3.99 14.49
N PRO A 558 36.34 4.44 13.45
CA PRO A 558 37.61 3.81 13.06
C PRO A 558 38.63 3.85 14.21
N GLY A 559 39.29 2.72 14.47
CA GLY A 559 40.39 2.63 15.45
C GLY A 559 40.09 1.89 16.76
N LEU A 560 39.19 0.90 16.79
CA LEU A 560 39.16 -0.05 17.92
C LEU A 560 38.87 -1.52 17.58
N ILE A 561 38.00 -1.84 16.61
CA ILE A 561 37.68 -3.23 16.20
C ILE A 561 37.54 -3.36 14.65
N GLY A 562 38.43 -2.71 13.91
CA GLY A 562 38.48 -2.77 12.44
C GLY A 562 39.49 -3.81 11.93
N GLY A 563 39.09 -4.62 10.95
CA GLY A 563 39.88 -5.80 10.51
C GLY A 563 41.14 -5.47 9.70
N THR A 564 42.12 -6.38 9.73
CA THR A 564 43.49 -6.16 9.20
C THR A 564 44.17 -7.45 8.71
N VAL A 565 45.38 -7.33 8.17
CA VAL A 565 46.24 -8.46 7.80
C VAL A 565 47.08 -8.89 9.00
N VAL A 566 47.06 -10.19 9.33
CA VAL A 566 47.73 -10.77 10.50
C VAL A 566 48.58 -11.97 10.05
N PHE A 567 49.87 -11.96 10.38
CA PHE A 567 50.79 -13.07 10.11
C PHE A 567 51.07 -13.87 11.38
N GLY A 568 51.14 -15.21 11.25
CA GLY A 568 51.54 -16.09 12.34
C GLY A 568 52.99 -15.88 12.80
N PRO A 569 53.38 -16.26 14.03
CA PRO A 569 54.74 -16.07 14.54
C PRO A 569 55.79 -16.76 13.65
N GLY A 570 56.69 -15.96 13.06
CA GLY A 570 57.74 -16.43 12.15
C GLY A 570 57.27 -16.75 10.72
N VAL A 571 55.98 -16.60 10.42
CA VAL A 571 55.42 -16.79 9.07
C VAL A 571 55.79 -15.59 8.20
N ARG A 572 56.14 -15.86 6.93
CA ARG A 572 56.39 -14.85 5.91
C ARG A 572 55.80 -15.25 4.56
N TYR A 573 55.54 -14.23 3.75
CA TYR A 573 55.15 -14.36 2.34
C TYR A 573 56.39 -14.12 1.47
N THR A 574 56.81 -15.12 0.70
CA THR A 574 57.92 -14.98 -0.27
C THR A 574 57.39 -14.50 -1.62
N VAL A 575 57.97 -13.46 -2.21
CA VAL A 575 57.57 -12.94 -3.52
C VAL A 575 58.80 -12.80 -4.42
N ASN A 576 58.82 -13.58 -5.49
CA ASN A 576 59.94 -13.69 -6.43
C ASN A 576 59.57 -13.05 -7.77
N GLY A 577 60.05 -11.83 -8.04
CA GLY A 577 59.80 -11.14 -9.31
C GLY A 577 60.84 -11.47 -10.39
N THR A 578 60.44 -11.35 -11.66
CA THR A 578 61.37 -11.31 -12.80
C THR A 578 61.60 -9.86 -13.23
N ALA A 579 62.65 -9.24 -12.68
CA ALA A 579 63.00 -7.82 -12.89
C ALA A 579 61.96 -6.85 -12.27
N PRO A 580 62.20 -5.51 -12.27
CA PRO A 580 61.47 -4.59 -11.41
C PRO A 580 60.08 -4.26 -11.97
N VAL A 581 59.08 -5.01 -11.52
CA VAL A 581 57.66 -4.63 -11.59
C VAL A 581 57.38 -3.71 -10.38
N PRO A 582 56.99 -2.44 -10.59
CA PRO A 582 56.55 -1.58 -9.50
C PRO A 582 55.32 -2.17 -8.80
N GLU A 583 55.22 -1.98 -7.48
CA GLU A 583 54.02 -2.33 -6.69
C GLU A 583 53.65 -3.84 -6.68
N ALA A 584 54.62 -4.71 -7.00
CA ALA A 584 54.48 -6.18 -7.04
C ALA A 584 53.88 -6.82 -5.77
N VAL A 585 53.93 -6.13 -4.62
CA VAL A 585 53.11 -6.45 -3.44
C VAL A 585 52.39 -5.18 -2.99
N THR A 586 51.06 -5.24 -2.92
CA THR A 586 50.21 -4.18 -2.35
C THR A 586 49.44 -4.73 -1.15
N VAL A 587 49.49 -4.02 -0.03
CA VAL A 587 48.71 -4.34 1.18
C VAL A 587 47.84 -3.15 1.59
N ASP A 588 46.53 -3.29 1.40
CA ASP A 588 45.52 -2.36 1.88
C ASP A 588 44.98 -2.86 3.23
N SER A 589 45.11 -2.08 4.30
CA SER A 589 44.62 -2.50 5.62
C SER A 589 43.98 -1.37 6.41
N THR A 590 43.03 -1.70 7.29
CA THR A 590 42.56 -0.74 8.31
C THR A 590 43.74 -0.46 9.25
N PRO A 591 44.22 0.80 9.37
CA PRO A 591 45.29 1.10 10.31
C PRO A 591 44.77 1.04 11.75
N ALA A 592 45.64 0.64 12.69
CA ALA A 592 45.35 0.76 14.11
C ALA A 592 45.04 2.22 14.52
N SER A 593 45.73 3.17 13.89
CA SER A 593 45.40 4.60 13.84
C SER A 593 46.08 5.23 12.64
N TYR A 594 45.48 6.23 11.98
CA TYR A 594 46.13 6.93 10.87
C TYR A 594 47.45 7.61 11.28
N ALA A 595 47.64 7.94 12.57
CA ALA A 595 48.89 8.47 13.11
C ALA A 595 49.99 7.41 13.31
N THR A 596 49.63 6.12 13.32
CA THR A 596 50.56 4.99 13.47
C THR A 596 50.14 3.87 12.50
N PRO A 597 50.57 3.96 11.23
CA PRO A 597 50.23 2.97 10.21
C PRO A 597 50.71 1.57 10.58
N ASN A 598 50.03 0.55 10.04
CA ASN A 598 50.52 -0.82 10.11
C ASN A 598 51.81 -0.93 9.26
N ASP A 599 52.83 -1.68 9.73
CA ASP A 599 54.01 -2.01 8.94
C ASP A 599 54.19 -3.52 8.80
N PHE A 600 54.10 -3.99 7.56
CA PHE A 600 54.29 -5.38 7.15
C PHE A 600 55.67 -5.66 6.57
N SER A 601 56.62 -4.70 6.61
CA SER A 601 57.97 -4.84 6.03
C SER A 601 58.72 -6.09 6.53
N GLY A 602 58.50 -6.50 7.78
CA GLY A 602 59.08 -7.72 8.38
C GLY A 602 58.42 -9.04 7.99
N ASN A 603 57.27 -9.01 7.30
CA ASN A 603 56.45 -10.16 6.95
C ASN A 603 56.68 -10.69 5.53
N PHE A 604 57.37 -9.93 4.67
CA PHE A 604 57.66 -10.35 3.30
C PHE A 604 59.12 -10.76 3.10
N ILE A 605 59.37 -11.66 2.15
CA ILE A 605 60.69 -11.96 1.59
C ILE A 605 60.63 -11.61 0.10
N LEU A 606 61.06 -10.40 -0.24
CA LEU A 606 61.02 -9.89 -1.62
C LEU A 606 62.33 -10.21 -2.34
N THR A 607 62.25 -10.78 -3.54
CA THR A 607 63.41 -11.06 -4.39
C THR A 607 63.18 -10.57 -5.83
N GLY A 608 64.25 -10.54 -6.64
CA GLY A 608 64.18 -10.23 -8.07
C GLY A 608 63.87 -8.76 -8.45
N GLY A 609 63.66 -7.89 -7.45
CA GLY A 609 63.32 -6.48 -7.64
C GLY A 609 61.90 -6.11 -7.21
N ALA A 610 61.12 -7.04 -6.65
CA ALA A 610 59.78 -6.79 -6.13
C ALA A 610 59.79 -5.75 -4.98
N THR A 611 58.77 -4.88 -4.96
CA THR A 611 58.59 -3.83 -3.94
C THR A 611 57.28 -4.00 -3.18
N LEU A 612 57.26 -3.65 -1.89
CA LEU A 612 56.06 -3.60 -1.06
C LEU A 612 55.51 -2.17 -0.98
N THR A 613 54.26 -2.00 -1.43
CA THR A 613 53.43 -0.81 -1.25
C THR A 613 52.40 -1.10 -0.15
N GLN A 614 52.19 -0.14 0.76
CA GLN A 614 51.31 -0.30 1.93
C GLN A 614 50.34 0.89 2.01
N HIS A 615 49.05 0.61 2.06
CA HIS A 615 48.01 1.64 2.12
C HIS A 615 47.17 1.54 3.40
N MET A 616 46.88 2.70 3.97
CA MET A 616 45.84 2.87 4.98
C MET A 616 44.47 2.96 4.29
N LEU A 617 43.57 2.04 4.60
CA LEU A 617 42.20 2.09 4.08
C LEU A 617 41.44 3.30 4.64
N VAL A 618 40.83 4.08 3.74
CA VAL A 618 39.94 5.20 4.05
C VAL A 618 38.54 4.93 3.53
N PHE A 619 37.54 5.27 4.34
CA PHE A 619 36.14 4.93 4.12
C PHE A 619 35.33 6.20 3.87
N ALA A 620 34.48 6.20 2.85
CA ALA A 620 33.58 7.32 2.58
C ALA A 620 32.31 7.20 3.44
N GLN A 621 31.97 8.25 4.19
CA GLN A 621 30.71 8.39 4.89
C GLN A 621 29.82 9.42 4.19
N GLY A 622 28.51 9.19 4.20
CA GLY A 622 27.55 10.23 3.85
C GLY A 622 27.59 11.35 4.89
N ASN A 623 27.42 12.60 4.46
CA ASN A 623 27.17 13.71 5.35
C ASN A 623 25.65 13.91 5.50
N ASP A 624 25.19 14.13 6.73
CA ASP A 624 23.81 14.55 6.98
C ASP A 624 23.51 15.89 6.28
N LYS A 625 22.28 16.05 5.78
CA LYS A 625 21.81 17.34 5.23
C LYS A 625 20.44 17.74 5.77
N VAL A 626 20.09 19.01 5.56
CA VAL A 626 18.72 19.50 5.65
C VAL A 626 18.04 19.25 4.30
N TYR A 627 16.74 18.97 4.30
CA TYR A 627 15.95 18.79 3.09
C TYR A 627 16.10 19.99 2.13
N ASP A 628 16.60 19.71 0.93
CA ASP A 628 16.88 20.68 -0.13
C ASP A 628 16.05 20.42 -1.41
N GLY A 629 15.25 19.36 -1.42
CA GLY A 629 14.47 18.91 -2.58
C GLY A 629 15.21 17.96 -3.53
N ASP A 630 16.53 17.78 -3.36
CA ASP A 630 17.39 17.05 -4.30
C ASP A 630 17.92 15.73 -3.71
N ARG A 631 18.35 14.83 -4.59
CA ARG A 631 18.95 13.53 -4.20
C ARG A 631 20.45 13.62 -3.92
N ASP A 632 21.10 14.74 -4.24
CA ASP A 632 22.55 14.88 -4.14
C ASP A 632 23.04 14.70 -2.70
N ALA A 633 24.09 13.90 -2.55
CA ALA A 633 24.74 13.60 -1.28
C ALA A 633 26.21 14.03 -1.33
N THR A 634 26.66 14.79 -0.33
CA THR A 634 28.09 15.03 -0.13
C THR A 634 28.65 13.93 0.76
N LEU A 635 29.88 13.49 0.47
CA LEU A 635 30.58 12.50 1.28
C LEU A 635 31.84 13.10 1.90
N SER A 636 32.24 12.58 3.06
CA SER A 636 33.50 12.88 3.74
C SER A 636 34.24 11.59 4.09
N PHE A 637 35.45 11.69 4.65
CA PHE A 637 36.10 10.52 5.26
C PHE A 637 35.46 10.18 6.61
N ARG A 638 35.30 8.89 6.89
CA ARG A 638 35.00 8.40 8.24
C ARG A 638 36.28 8.45 9.08
N GLY A 639 36.23 9.20 10.19
CA GLY A 639 37.41 9.50 11.01
C GLY A 639 38.31 10.55 10.37
N ASP A 640 39.49 10.78 10.98
CA ASP A 640 40.45 11.79 10.52
C ASP A 640 41.73 11.15 9.96
N PRO A 641 41.81 10.90 8.63
CA PRO A 641 43.03 10.42 8.00
C PRO A 641 44.11 11.50 7.85
N THR A 642 43.83 12.79 8.12
CA THR A 642 44.84 13.85 8.00
C THR A 642 45.96 13.71 9.04
N LEU A 643 45.69 12.98 10.13
CA LEU A 643 46.68 12.53 11.12
C LEU A 643 47.80 11.65 10.52
N GLY A 644 47.59 11.02 9.35
CA GLY A 644 48.58 10.23 8.63
C GLY A 644 49.26 10.95 7.45
N GLY A 645 48.78 12.13 7.07
CA GLY A 645 49.29 12.92 5.94
C GLY A 645 48.21 13.75 5.25
N THR A 646 48.61 14.61 4.33
CA THR A 646 47.72 15.48 3.55
C THR A 646 46.97 14.67 2.48
N VAL A 647 45.80 14.13 2.85
CA VAL A 647 44.87 13.44 1.95
C VAL A 647 43.48 14.10 1.93
N THR A 648 42.85 14.16 0.77
CA THR A 648 41.49 14.69 0.57
C THR A 648 40.65 13.71 -0.25
N LEU A 649 39.34 13.70 0.02
CA LEU A 649 38.36 12.98 -0.78
C LEU A 649 37.95 13.86 -1.96
N VAL A 650 38.32 13.47 -3.17
CA VAL A 650 37.94 14.16 -4.41
C VAL A 650 36.51 13.74 -4.78
N PRO A 651 35.55 14.69 -4.91
CA PRO A 651 34.16 14.34 -5.13
C PRO A 651 33.89 13.60 -6.44
N GLY A 652 33.20 12.46 -6.34
CA GLY A 652 32.48 11.82 -7.43
C GLY A 652 30.99 12.16 -7.40
N THR A 653 30.16 11.30 -7.96
CA THR A 653 28.70 11.38 -7.84
C THR A 653 28.23 10.63 -6.59
N GLY A 654 27.44 11.27 -5.73
CA GLY A 654 26.80 10.63 -4.58
C GLY A 654 25.31 10.97 -4.56
N LEU A 655 24.44 9.96 -4.46
CA LEU A 655 22.99 10.13 -4.50
C LEU A 655 22.31 9.33 -3.38
N PHE A 656 21.49 10.00 -2.57
CA PHE A 656 20.51 9.34 -1.72
C PHE A 656 19.51 8.52 -2.57
N ASP A 657 19.00 7.42 -2.03
CA ASP A 657 17.91 6.63 -2.61
C ASP A 657 16.68 7.50 -2.96
N THR A 658 16.12 8.19 -1.95
CA THR A 658 15.05 9.18 -2.15
C THR A 658 15.44 10.53 -1.54
N LYS A 659 14.87 11.63 -2.06
CA LYS A 659 15.13 13.00 -1.57
C LYS A 659 14.54 13.29 -0.19
N ASP A 660 13.54 12.52 0.21
CA ASP A 660 12.64 12.85 1.33
C ASP A 660 13.29 12.60 2.70
N VAL A 661 12.77 13.24 3.74
CA VAL A 661 13.32 13.15 5.11
C VAL A 661 13.39 11.71 5.62
N GLY A 662 14.44 11.41 6.40
CA GLY A 662 14.63 10.13 7.05
C GLY A 662 16.02 9.97 7.66
N THR A 663 16.15 9.06 8.63
CA THR A 663 17.41 8.60 9.20
C THR A 663 17.99 7.44 8.38
N ASP A 664 19.32 7.24 8.44
CA ASP A 664 20.03 6.10 7.83
C ASP A 664 19.68 5.83 6.35
N LYS A 665 19.39 6.90 5.59
CA LYS A 665 19.00 6.79 4.19
C LYS A 665 20.18 6.27 3.37
N PRO A 666 19.99 5.23 2.53
CA PRO A 666 21.05 4.74 1.66
C PRO A 666 21.54 5.83 0.70
N ILE A 667 22.85 5.93 0.54
CA ILE A 667 23.53 6.72 -0.48
C ILE A 667 24.35 5.77 -1.34
N THR A 668 24.10 5.77 -2.64
CA THR A 668 24.98 5.12 -3.62
C THR A 668 25.95 6.18 -4.15
N TYR A 669 27.24 5.85 -4.19
CA TYR A 669 28.28 6.74 -4.71
C TYR A 669 29.15 6.04 -5.75
N THR A 670 29.68 6.81 -6.70
CA THR A 670 30.57 6.35 -7.78
C THR A 670 31.59 7.43 -8.18
N GLY A 671 32.75 7.02 -8.68
CA GLY A 671 33.75 7.93 -9.24
C GLY A 671 34.48 8.84 -8.24
N TYR A 672 34.36 8.59 -6.93
CA TYR A 672 35.17 9.28 -5.92
C TYR A 672 36.65 8.89 -6.04
N SER A 673 37.58 9.77 -5.66
CA SER A 673 39.02 9.47 -5.71
C SER A 673 39.80 10.16 -4.60
N LEU A 674 41.11 9.88 -4.50
CA LEU A 674 41.98 10.45 -3.47
C LEU A 674 42.87 11.56 -4.07
N GLY A 675 43.00 12.66 -3.33
CA GLY A 675 43.86 13.79 -3.67
C GLY A 675 44.70 14.23 -2.48
N GLY A 676 45.54 15.25 -2.69
CA GLY A 676 46.51 15.72 -1.69
C GLY A 676 47.90 15.11 -1.86
N ALA A 677 48.88 15.68 -1.16
CA ALA A 677 50.30 15.33 -1.31
C ALA A 677 50.66 13.92 -0.82
N ASP A 678 49.88 13.37 0.11
CA ASP A 678 50.10 12.07 0.73
C ASP A 678 49.12 10.99 0.24
N ALA A 679 48.33 11.26 -0.81
CA ALA A 679 47.28 10.36 -1.30
C ALA A 679 47.74 8.91 -1.55
N ALA A 680 48.99 8.73 -2.05
CA ALA A 680 49.61 7.43 -2.29
C ALA A 680 49.95 6.61 -1.03
N LYS A 681 49.63 7.10 0.18
CA LYS A 681 49.68 6.32 1.44
C LYS A 681 48.32 5.70 1.80
N PHE A 682 47.28 5.98 1.02
CA PHE A 682 45.89 5.64 1.34
C PHE A 682 45.21 4.93 0.16
N ALA A 683 44.26 4.06 0.46
CA ALA A 683 43.41 3.40 -0.53
C ALA A 683 41.94 3.57 -0.13
N LEU A 684 41.07 3.86 -1.10
CA LEU A 684 39.63 3.89 -0.84
C LEU A 684 39.11 2.48 -0.58
N TRP A 685 38.24 2.33 0.41
CA TRP A 685 37.50 1.09 0.60
C TRP A 685 36.61 0.78 -0.61
N GLY A 686 36.51 -0.51 -0.94
CA GLY A 686 35.58 -1.10 -1.88
C GLY A 686 35.52 -2.60 -1.62
N THR A 687 34.36 -3.23 -1.83
CA THR A 687 34.20 -4.68 -1.61
C THR A 687 34.92 -5.49 -2.71
N CYS A 688 34.70 -6.81 -2.76
CA CYS A 688 35.34 -7.67 -3.74
C CYS A 688 35.08 -7.27 -5.20
N THR A 689 33.83 -6.87 -5.48
CA THR A 689 33.28 -6.56 -6.80
C THR A 689 33.27 -5.07 -7.13
N ASP A 690 33.45 -4.20 -6.13
CA ASP A 690 33.38 -2.75 -6.36
C ASP A 690 34.66 -2.20 -7.01
N VAL A 691 34.46 -1.28 -7.94
CA VAL A 691 35.51 -0.37 -8.38
C VAL A 691 35.79 0.64 -7.26
N TYR A 692 37.07 0.94 -7.00
CA TYR A 692 37.48 1.97 -6.04
C TYR A 692 36.67 3.27 -6.21
N GLY A 693 36.32 3.91 -5.08
CA GLY A 693 35.55 5.15 -5.12
C GLY A 693 34.09 4.97 -5.52
N SER A 694 33.61 3.73 -5.52
CA SER A 694 32.19 3.39 -5.66
C SER A 694 31.74 2.55 -4.46
N GLY A 695 30.44 2.55 -4.16
CA GLY A 695 29.86 1.75 -3.09
C GLY A 695 28.57 2.33 -2.51
N VAL A 696 28.23 1.88 -1.31
CA VAL A 696 27.06 2.34 -0.55
C VAL A 696 27.43 2.78 0.87
N THR A 697 26.79 3.85 1.32
CA THR A 697 26.93 4.42 2.67
C THR A 697 25.56 4.95 3.13
N SER A 698 25.46 5.60 4.29
CA SER A 698 24.20 6.20 4.76
C SER A 698 24.41 7.55 5.45
N ALA A 699 23.35 8.36 5.50
CA ALA A 699 23.24 9.60 6.27
C ALA A 699 21.76 9.96 6.50
N ALA A 700 21.48 10.98 7.32
CA ALA A 700 20.15 11.52 7.51
C ALA A 700 19.84 12.69 6.55
N ILE A 701 18.59 12.77 6.11
CA ILE A 701 17.99 14.03 5.61
C ILE A 701 17.03 14.53 6.69
N THR A 702 17.34 15.70 7.24
CA THR A 702 16.60 16.34 8.33
C THR A 702 15.58 17.37 7.80
N PRO A 703 14.46 17.64 8.51
CA PRO A 703 13.39 18.48 7.96
C PRO A 703 13.77 19.94 7.81
N ALA A 704 13.41 20.56 6.67
CA ALA A 704 13.62 21.98 6.42
C ALA A 704 12.66 22.86 7.25
N PRO A 705 13.02 24.10 7.62
CA PRO A 705 12.10 25.01 8.29
C PRO A 705 11.02 25.53 7.32
N LEU A 706 9.75 25.43 7.73
CA LEU A 706 8.59 25.98 7.03
C LEU A 706 7.76 26.81 8.00
N THR A 707 7.17 27.92 7.56
CA THR A 707 6.27 28.72 8.38
C THR A 707 4.99 29.02 7.62
N LEU A 708 3.85 28.75 8.27
CA LEU A 708 2.51 29.00 7.74
C LEU A 708 1.77 29.94 8.72
N LYS A 709 1.18 31.04 8.21
CA LYS A 709 0.35 31.96 9.01
C LYS A 709 -1.07 31.98 8.48
N ALA A 710 -2.08 31.74 9.31
CA ALA A 710 -3.47 32.04 8.94
C ALA A 710 -3.63 33.56 8.76
N ASN A 711 -4.42 34.00 7.77
CA ASN A 711 -4.60 35.43 7.53
C ASN A 711 -5.59 36.05 8.53
N ASP A 712 -5.46 37.35 8.75
CA ASP A 712 -6.34 38.11 9.65
C ASP A 712 -7.68 38.41 8.94
N ALA A 713 -8.80 38.32 9.66
CA ALA A 713 -10.14 38.40 9.09
C ALA A 713 -11.11 39.21 9.96
N THR A 714 -12.24 39.61 9.39
CA THR A 714 -13.31 40.32 10.08
C THR A 714 -14.67 39.65 9.85
N LYS A 715 -15.57 39.75 10.82
CA LYS A 715 -16.99 39.41 10.66
C LYS A 715 -17.86 40.34 11.49
N VAL A 716 -19.15 40.42 11.19
CA VAL A 716 -20.15 41.11 12.01
C VAL A 716 -20.71 40.13 13.06
N TYR A 717 -21.11 40.64 14.22
CA TYR A 717 -21.85 39.86 15.22
C TYR A 717 -23.09 39.20 14.60
N GLY A 718 -23.42 37.98 15.05
CA GLY A 718 -24.55 37.20 14.51
C GLY A 718 -24.30 36.52 13.16
N THR A 719 -23.14 36.70 12.51
CA THR A 719 -22.79 35.93 11.30
C THR A 719 -21.78 34.81 11.59
N THR A 720 -21.88 33.71 10.86
CA THR A 720 -20.89 32.63 10.90
C THR A 720 -19.69 33.01 10.05
N PHE A 721 -18.47 32.89 10.59
CA PHE A 721 -17.23 32.94 9.79
C PHE A 721 -16.75 31.52 9.50
N THR A 722 -16.73 31.16 8.22
CA THR A 722 -16.16 29.90 7.73
C THR A 722 -14.75 30.18 7.21
N PRO A 723 -13.68 29.67 7.85
CA PRO A 723 -12.33 29.77 7.32
C PRO A 723 -12.23 29.12 5.94
N LEU A 724 -11.41 29.69 5.05
CA LEU A 724 -11.14 29.10 3.74
C LEU A 724 -9.79 28.41 3.78
N SER A 725 -9.69 27.19 3.23
CA SER A 725 -8.43 26.41 3.26
C SER A 725 -7.26 27.06 2.52
N THR A 726 -7.52 28.12 1.74
CA THR A 726 -6.54 28.94 1.02
C THR A 726 -6.27 30.30 1.67
N ALA A 727 -6.89 30.63 2.80
CA ALA A 727 -6.79 31.94 3.46
C ALA A 727 -5.56 32.09 4.38
N PHE A 728 -4.42 31.53 3.98
CA PHE A 728 -3.15 31.60 4.72
C PHE A 728 -2.07 32.34 3.92
N THR A 729 -0.93 32.56 4.56
CA THR A 729 0.32 33.04 3.96
C THR A 729 1.49 32.15 4.38
N VAL A 730 2.58 32.20 3.60
CA VAL A 730 3.77 31.34 3.80
C VAL A 730 5.01 32.24 3.99
N PRO A 731 5.30 32.73 5.21
CA PRO A 731 6.43 33.64 5.46
C PRO A 731 7.81 33.02 5.22
N VAL A 732 7.98 31.73 5.51
CA VAL A 732 9.17 30.95 5.16
C VAL A 732 8.71 29.88 4.18
N ARG A 733 9.23 29.91 2.95
CA ARG A 733 8.74 29.08 1.84
C ARG A 733 9.24 27.64 1.93
N PRO A 734 8.47 26.66 1.41
CA PRO A 734 9.01 25.34 1.08
C PRO A 734 10.11 25.44 0.01
N VAL A 735 10.88 24.38 -0.16
CA VAL A 735 12.11 24.39 -0.97
C VAL A 735 11.83 24.21 -2.46
N GLY A 736 12.69 24.81 -3.29
CA GLY A 736 12.67 24.64 -4.75
C GLY A 736 11.39 25.19 -5.38
N SER A 737 10.64 24.31 -6.07
CA SER A 737 9.37 24.63 -6.74
C SER A 737 8.14 24.11 -5.97
N GLU A 738 8.32 23.53 -4.79
CA GLU A 738 7.23 23.04 -3.94
C GLU A 738 6.30 24.19 -3.53
N THR A 739 5.02 23.87 -3.31
CA THR A 739 4.02 24.86 -2.85
C THR A 739 3.05 24.22 -1.87
N VAL A 740 2.73 24.91 -0.78
CA VAL A 740 1.58 24.58 0.06
C VAL A 740 0.36 25.23 -0.58
N THR A 741 -0.69 24.45 -0.84
CA THR A 741 -1.88 24.86 -1.61
C THR A 741 -3.13 24.98 -0.75
N ALA A 742 -3.23 24.18 0.32
CA ALA A 742 -4.34 24.25 1.27
C ALA A 742 -3.95 23.79 2.69
N VAL A 743 -4.61 24.36 3.69
CA VAL A 743 -4.51 24.01 5.12
C VAL A 743 -5.91 23.90 5.73
N THR A 744 -6.04 23.34 6.95
CA THR A 744 -7.31 23.38 7.71
C THR A 744 -7.24 24.41 8.84
N GLU A 745 -7.99 25.50 8.71
CA GLU A 745 -8.08 26.57 9.72
C GLU A 745 -9.27 26.40 10.66
N THR A 746 -9.11 26.81 11.92
CA THR A 746 -10.18 26.82 12.94
C THR A 746 -10.16 28.11 13.75
N SER A 747 -11.33 28.55 14.25
CA SER A 747 -11.42 29.65 15.21
C SER A 747 -12.62 29.48 16.13
N THR A 748 -12.45 29.75 17.42
CA THR A 748 -13.56 29.84 18.38
C THR A 748 -14.49 31.02 18.08
N GLY A 749 -14.01 32.05 17.37
CA GLY A 749 -14.81 33.17 16.90
C GLY A 749 -15.71 32.86 15.71
N SER A 750 -15.63 31.66 15.11
CA SER A 750 -16.43 31.30 13.93
C SER A 750 -17.94 31.34 14.17
N ALA A 751 -18.41 30.86 15.33
CA ALA A 751 -19.85 30.76 15.64
C ALA A 751 -20.56 32.13 15.68
N PRO A 752 -21.82 32.26 15.21
CA PRO A 752 -22.53 33.55 15.16
C PRO A 752 -22.76 34.19 16.53
N THR A 753 -22.71 33.40 17.60
CA THR A 753 -22.81 33.82 19.00
C THR A 753 -21.53 34.43 19.57
N ALA A 754 -20.38 34.31 18.89
CA ALA A 754 -19.10 34.87 19.36
C ALA A 754 -19.18 36.39 19.54
N SER A 755 -18.95 36.89 20.75
CA SER A 755 -19.17 38.29 21.13
C SER A 755 -18.06 39.22 20.64
N VAL A 756 -18.39 40.50 20.49
CA VAL A 756 -17.41 41.57 20.22
C VAL A 756 -16.45 41.74 21.40
N ALA A 757 -16.93 41.58 22.63
CA ALA A 757 -16.12 41.70 23.84
C ALA A 757 -15.01 40.62 23.97
N GLY A 758 -15.16 39.47 23.30
CA GLY A 758 -14.13 38.43 23.20
C GLY A 758 -13.16 38.60 22.02
N SER A 759 -13.29 39.66 21.23
CA SER A 759 -12.43 39.94 20.08
C SER A 759 -11.04 40.45 20.55
N THR A 760 -9.92 40.03 19.97
CA THR A 760 -9.77 39.15 18.79
C THR A 760 -9.69 37.67 19.13
N TYR A 761 -10.32 36.85 18.30
CA TYR A 761 -10.24 35.38 18.39
C TYR A 761 -9.08 34.89 17.51
N PRO A 762 -8.28 33.90 17.93
CA PRO A 762 -7.25 33.33 17.07
C PRO A 762 -7.90 32.53 15.92
N ILE A 763 -7.36 32.67 14.72
CA ILE A 763 -7.51 31.73 13.61
C ILE A 763 -6.25 30.87 13.62
N ALA A 764 -6.39 29.58 13.92
CA ALA A 764 -5.28 28.65 14.05
C ALA A 764 -5.29 27.64 12.90
N ILE A 765 -4.13 27.42 12.29
CA ILE A 765 -3.91 26.31 11.36
C ILE A 765 -3.79 25.03 12.18
N THR A 766 -4.52 23.99 11.77
CA THR A 766 -4.44 22.65 12.38
C THR A 766 -3.09 22.00 12.01
N PRO A 767 -2.32 21.47 12.97
CA PRO A 767 -1.10 20.72 12.68
C PRO A 767 -1.34 19.59 11.67
N ASP A 768 -0.32 19.28 10.88
CA ASP A 768 -0.28 18.23 9.85
C ASP A 768 -1.33 18.34 8.72
N SER A 769 -2.24 19.32 8.76
CA SER A 769 -3.28 19.56 7.75
C SER A 769 -2.80 20.24 6.46
N ALA A 770 -1.49 20.47 6.32
CA ALA A 770 -0.92 21.19 5.19
C ALA A 770 -0.75 20.26 3.97
N THR A 771 -1.44 20.60 2.88
CA THR A 771 -1.36 19.91 1.58
C THR A 771 -0.74 20.82 0.53
N GLY A 772 -0.17 20.24 -0.52
CA GLY A 772 0.65 20.97 -1.49
C GLY A 772 0.71 20.36 -2.87
N ALA A 773 1.51 20.98 -3.72
CA ALA A 773 1.80 20.57 -5.09
C ALA A 773 3.31 20.57 -5.38
N ASN A 774 3.68 20.10 -6.58
CA ASN A 774 5.06 20.00 -7.06
C ASN A 774 5.99 19.12 -6.19
N GLY A 775 5.44 18.09 -5.54
CA GLY A 775 6.21 17.14 -4.73
C GLY A 775 6.33 17.49 -3.24
N PHE A 776 5.58 18.50 -2.76
CA PHE A 776 5.48 18.84 -1.35
C PHE A 776 4.97 17.67 -0.49
N ILE A 777 5.72 17.34 0.56
CA ILE A 777 5.34 16.36 1.60
C ILE A 777 5.58 17.01 2.96
N ALA A 778 4.54 17.08 3.81
CA ALA A 778 4.62 17.81 5.08
C ALA A 778 5.72 17.30 6.03
N THR A 779 5.99 15.99 6.05
CA THR A 779 7.06 15.39 6.87
C THR A 779 8.47 15.76 6.44
N ASN A 780 8.66 16.38 5.26
CA ASN A 780 9.95 16.94 4.86
C ASN A 780 10.27 18.27 5.57
N TYR A 781 9.36 18.78 6.43
CA TYR A 781 9.45 20.09 7.05
C TYR A 781 9.21 20.08 8.57
N THR A 782 9.96 20.92 9.29
CA THR A 782 9.60 21.38 10.64
C THR A 782 8.68 22.59 10.48
N ILE A 783 7.37 22.36 10.59
CA ILE A 783 6.36 23.40 10.32
C ILE A 783 6.06 24.23 11.57
N THR A 784 6.32 25.54 11.48
CA THR A 784 5.89 26.54 12.46
C THR A 784 4.55 27.13 12.05
N TYR A 785 3.55 27.01 12.92
CA TYR A 785 2.22 27.57 12.69
C TYR A 785 2.05 28.89 13.45
N LEU A 786 1.59 29.93 12.75
CA LEU A 786 1.30 31.25 13.31
C LEU A 786 -0.18 31.58 13.15
N ASN A 787 -0.80 32.07 14.22
CA ASN A 787 -2.23 32.40 14.20
C ASN A 787 -2.50 33.72 13.46
N GLY A 788 -3.64 33.77 12.78
CA GLY A 788 -4.30 35.00 12.36
C GLY A 788 -5.26 35.51 13.44
N ALA A 789 -5.78 36.72 13.27
CA ALA A 789 -6.78 37.32 14.16
C ALA A 789 -8.14 37.48 13.47
N LEU A 790 -9.18 36.84 14.00
CA LEU A 790 -10.58 37.10 13.67
C LEU A 790 -11.14 38.21 14.57
N THR A 791 -11.48 39.34 13.96
CA THR A 791 -12.11 40.47 14.63
C THR A 791 -13.63 40.41 14.45
N VAL A 792 -14.39 40.50 15.54
CA VAL A 792 -15.87 40.59 15.49
C VAL A 792 -16.30 42.04 15.68
N THR A 793 -17.04 42.59 14.72
CA THR A 793 -17.57 43.96 14.77
C THR A 793 -19.04 43.99 15.21
N PRO A 794 -19.52 45.07 15.85
CA PRO A 794 -20.91 45.16 16.31
C PRO A 794 -21.94 45.16 15.16
N ALA A 795 -23.07 44.49 15.36
CA ALA A 795 -24.22 44.51 14.46
C ALA A 795 -25.08 45.79 14.64
N PRO A 796 -25.79 46.30 13.63
CA PRO A 796 -26.70 47.43 13.81
C PRO A 796 -27.94 47.03 14.60
N LEU A 797 -28.30 47.81 15.62
CA LEU A 797 -29.55 47.71 16.39
C LEU A 797 -30.26 49.07 16.38
N VAL A 798 -31.56 49.09 16.10
CA VAL A 798 -32.40 50.28 16.20
C VAL A 798 -33.43 50.08 17.31
N LEU A 799 -33.50 51.04 18.23
CA LEU A 799 -34.52 51.13 19.28
C LEU A 799 -35.33 52.42 19.11
N THR A 800 -36.64 52.30 18.98
CA THR A 800 -37.55 53.43 18.69
C THR A 800 -38.59 53.53 19.79
N ALA A 801 -38.67 54.65 20.52
CA ALA A 801 -39.75 54.86 21.48
C ALA A 801 -41.09 55.04 20.75
N ASN A 802 -42.18 54.53 21.33
CA ASN A 802 -43.50 54.64 20.73
C ASN A 802 -44.13 56.02 21.02
N ASP A 803 -44.99 56.49 20.11
CA ASP A 803 -45.81 57.68 20.33
C ASP A 803 -46.82 57.46 21.47
N ALA A 804 -47.08 58.51 22.25
CA ALA A 804 -47.99 58.49 23.41
C ALA A 804 -48.79 59.81 23.51
N THR A 805 -49.82 59.81 24.35
CA THR A 805 -50.66 61.00 24.59
C THR A 805 -50.92 61.21 26.09
N LYS A 806 -51.20 62.45 26.49
CA LYS A 806 -51.67 62.81 27.84
C LYS A 806 -52.58 64.03 27.82
N VAL A 807 -53.29 64.26 28.92
CA VAL A 807 -54.09 65.48 29.15
C VAL A 807 -53.24 66.52 29.89
N TYR A 808 -53.49 67.80 29.65
CA TYR A 808 -52.90 68.90 30.40
C TYR A 808 -53.18 68.76 31.91
N GLY A 809 -52.25 69.20 32.77
CA GLY A 809 -52.35 68.97 34.22
C GLY A 809 -52.05 67.54 34.69
N THR A 810 -51.91 66.57 33.79
CA THR A 810 -51.52 65.19 34.16
C THR A 810 -50.03 64.95 33.95
N THR A 811 -49.42 64.18 34.84
CA THR A 811 -48.03 63.71 34.68
C THR A 811 -48.02 62.46 33.79
N PHE A 812 -47.20 62.46 32.73
CA PHE A 812 -46.92 61.26 31.95
C PHE A 812 -45.62 60.62 32.44
N THR A 813 -45.72 59.39 32.93
CA THR A 813 -44.58 58.56 33.33
C THR A 813 -44.41 57.46 32.28
N PRO A 814 -43.33 57.48 31.48
CA PRO A 814 -43.03 56.40 30.54
C PRO A 814 -42.87 55.05 31.26
N ALA A 815 -43.35 53.98 30.63
CA ALA A 815 -43.26 52.63 31.22
C ALA A 815 -41.88 51.98 31.04
N GLY A 816 -41.04 52.48 30.12
CA GLY A 816 -39.77 51.86 29.76
C GLY A 816 -39.89 50.57 28.93
N THR A 817 -41.11 50.09 28.71
CA THR A 817 -41.43 48.92 27.87
C THR A 817 -42.20 49.31 26.60
N ALA A 818 -42.33 50.61 26.30
CA ALA A 818 -43.17 51.16 25.25
C ALA A 818 -42.36 51.56 24.01
N PHE A 819 -41.52 50.65 23.52
CA PHE A 819 -40.64 50.86 22.37
C PHE A 819 -40.75 49.71 21.34
N THR A 820 -40.15 49.90 20.17
CA THR A 820 -39.93 48.86 19.16
C THR A 820 -38.45 48.66 18.88
N GLN A 821 -38.06 47.46 18.43
CA GLN A 821 -36.67 47.04 18.26
C GLN A 821 -36.46 46.31 16.93
N VAL A 822 -35.39 46.64 16.20
CA VAL A 822 -35.04 46.04 14.91
C VAL A 822 -33.53 45.81 14.84
N GLY A 823 -33.11 44.59 14.50
CA GLY A 823 -31.68 44.23 14.32
C GLY A 823 -31.08 43.33 15.40
N LEU A 824 -31.87 42.84 16.37
CA LEU A 824 -31.40 41.80 17.31
C LEU A 824 -31.14 40.47 16.60
N LEU A 825 -30.09 39.77 17.04
CA LEU A 825 -29.58 38.52 16.45
C LEU A 825 -29.45 37.45 17.55
N ASN A 826 -29.18 36.19 17.18
CA ASN A 826 -28.93 35.07 18.12
C ASN A 826 -30.01 34.80 19.19
N SER A 827 -31.24 35.28 19.00
CA SER A 827 -32.32 35.28 20.02
C SER A 827 -32.05 36.20 21.23
N ASP A 828 -31.20 37.21 21.06
CA ASP A 828 -31.06 38.34 21.99
C ASP A 828 -32.39 39.10 22.15
N THR A 829 -32.57 39.73 23.30
CA THR A 829 -33.73 40.56 23.65
C THR A 829 -33.29 41.87 24.30
N VAL A 830 -33.99 42.96 24.00
CA VAL A 830 -34.17 44.08 24.94
C VAL A 830 -35.58 43.95 25.52
N THR A 831 -35.71 44.15 26.83
CA THR A 831 -36.96 44.00 27.60
C THR A 831 -37.44 45.32 28.21
N SER A 832 -36.51 46.24 28.50
CA SER A 832 -36.82 47.59 28.97
C SER A 832 -35.70 48.58 28.66
N VAL A 833 -36.05 49.86 28.60
CA VAL A 833 -35.19 51.03 28.39
C VAL A 833 -35.63 52.18 29.33
N VAL A 834 -34.84 53.23 29.50
CA VAL A 834 -35.25 54.44 30.26
C VAL A 834 -35.63 55.55 29.28
N GLU A 835 -36.93 55.78 29.15
CA GLU A 835 -37.53 56.83 28.31
C GLU A 835 -37.68 58.13 29.10
N THR A 836 -37.51 59.28 28.43
CA THR A 836 -37.72 60.61 29.02
C THR A 836 -38.44 61.54 28.05
N SER A 837 -39.24 62.48 28.55
CA SER A 837 -39.83 63.55 27.73
C SER A 837 -39.96 64.85 28.53
N THR A 838 -39.65 65.98 27.90
CA THR A 838 -39.95 67.30 28.48
C THR A 838 -41.45 67.56 28.60
N GLY A 839 -42.28 66.85 27.82
CA GLY A 839 -43.74 66.87 27.94
C GLY A 839 -44.30 66.10 29.15
N SER A 840 -43.46 65.38 29.92
CA SER A 840 -43.93 64.56 31.05
C SER A 840 -44.58 65.38 32.16
N ALA A 841 -44.04 66.55 32.51
CA ALA A 841 -44.51 67.37 33.63
C ALA A 841 -45.94 67.90 33.43
N PRO A 842 -46.78 68.01 34.48
CA PRO A 842 -48.20 68.41 34.35
C PRO A 842 -48.39 69.86 33.86
N THR A 843 -47.35 70.69 33.95
CA THR A 843 -47.26 72.06 33.43
C THR A 843 -46.93 72.15 31.93
N ALA A 844 -46.51 71.05 31.28
CA ALA A 844 -46.19 71.05 29.85
C ALA A 844 -47.43 71.37 29.01
N SER A 845 -47.37 72.43 28.20
CA SER A 845 -48.52 73.05 27.52
C SER A 845 -48.99 72.30 26.27
N VAL A 846 -50.26 72.47 25.93
CA VAL A 846 -50.83 71.96 24.68
C VAL A 846 -50.15 72.61 23.47
N ALA A 847 -49.84 73.90 23.56
CA ALA A 847 -49.16 74.66 22.50
C ALA A 847 -47.70 74.23 22.25
N GLY A 848 -47.07 73.48 23.16
CA GLY A 848 -45.73 72.89 22.96
C GLY A 848 -45.75 71.46 22.40
N SER A 849 -46.95 70.91 22.13
CA SER A 849 -47.14 69.58 21.57
C SER A 849 -46.71 69.51 20.09
N THR A 850 -46.03 68.48 19.60
CA THR A 850 -45.60 67.25 20.28
C THR A 850 -44.20 67.35 20.90
N TYR A 851 -44.04 66.85 22.12
CA TYR A 851 -42.73 66.72 22.78
C TYR A 851 -42.06 65.39 22.39
N PRO A 852 -40.73 65.32 22.22
CA PRO A 852 -40.05 64.05 21.94
C PRO A 852 -40.06 63.12 23.16
N ILE A 853 -40.14 61.81 22.92
CA ILE A 853 -39.91 60.74 23.89
C ILE A 853 -38.57 60.10 23.53
N VAL A 854 -37.54 60.40 24.31
CA VAL A 854 -36.14 60.06 24.02
C VAL A 854 -35.74 58.84 24.86
N ILE A 855 -35.20 57.80 24.21
CA ILE A 855 -34.56 56.69 24.92
C ILE A 855 -33.18 57.13 25.40
N THR A 856 -32.90 56.98 26.69
CA THR A 856 -31.60 57.30 27.29
C THR A 856 -30.53 56.34 26.75
N PRO A 857 -29.46 56.80 26.08
CA PRO A 857 -28.45 55.91 25.52
C PRO A 857 -27.78 55.04 26.59
N GLY A 858 -27.67 53.73 26.31
CA GLY A 858 -27.10 52.75 27.24
C GLY A 858 -28.03 52.28 28.37
N SER A 859 -29.27 52.77 28.43
CA SER A 859 -30.27 52.33 29.44
C SER A 859 -30.98 51.02 29.10
N ALA A 860 -30.71 50.44 27.93
CA ALA A 860 -31.37 49.24 27.45
C ALA A 860 -30.90 47.98 28.21
N THR A 861 -31.86 47.19 28.70
CA THR A 861 -31.64 45.96 29.46
C THR A 861 -32.38 44.79 28.83
N GLY A 862 -31.82 43.58 28.91
CA GLY A 862 -32.41 42.33 28.40
C GLY A 862 -31.38 41.21 28.38
N SER A 863 -31.54 40.20 27.51
CA SER A 863 -30.51 39.15 27.32
C SER A 863 -29.35 39.56 26.42
N PHE A 864 -29.52 40.61 25.60
CA PHE A 864 -28.48 41.10 24.70
C PHE A 864 -27.26 41.65 25.44
N THR A 865 -26.08 41.59 24.82
CA THR A 865 -24.87 42.26 25.32
C THR A 865 -24.64 43.56 24.53
N PRO A 866 -24.69 44.77 25.15
CA PRO A 866 -24.65 46.03 24.40
C PRO A 866 -23.43 46.22 23.49
N THR A 867 -22.25 45.71 23.86
CA THR A 867 -21.03 45.81 23.03
C THR A 867 -21.09 45.01 21.73
N ASN A 868 -22.03 44.06 21.60
CA ASN A 868 -22.28 43.34 20.36
C ASN A 868 -23.04 44.18 19.32
N TYR A 869 -23.54 45.37 19.68
CA TYR A 869 -24.38 46.18 18.80
C TYR A 869 -23.96 47.66 18.71
N THR A 870 -24.02 48.21 17.50
CA THR A 870 -24.06 49.66 17.25
C THR A 870 -25.51 50.10 17.38
N ILE A 871 -25.86 50.70 18.53
CA ILE A 871 -27.25 51.04 18.86
C ILE A 871 -27.60 52.45 18.39
N THR A 872 -28.58 52.55 17.51
CA THR A 872 -29.24 53.79 17.09
C THR A 872 -30.55 53.95 17.85
N TYR A 873 -30.79 55.14 18.40
CA TYR A 873 -32.03 55.48 19.11
C TYR A 873 -32.88 56.41 18.25
N VAL A 874 -34.20 56.23 18.26
CA VAL A 874 -35.18 57.03 17.51
C VAL A 874 -36.27 57.51 18.46
N ASP A 875 -36.55 58.81 18.45
CA ASP A 875 -37.50 59.44 19.36
C ASP A 875 -38.95 59.18 18.94
N GLY A 876 -39.79 58.85 19.93
CA GLY A 876 -41.24 58.87 19.83
C GLY A 876 -41.81 60.26 20.11
N LYS A 877 -43.14 60.42 20.11
CA LYS A 877 -43.83 61.70 20.31
C LYS A 877 -44.88 61.63 21.41
N LEU A 878 -44.76 62.49 22.41
CA LEU A 878 -45.76 62.74 23.44
C LEU A 878 -46.65 63.92 23.02
N THR A 879 -47.92 63.63 22.77
CA THR A 879 -48.94 64.65 22.45
C THR A 879 -49.67 65.08 23.71
N VAL A 880 -49.72 66.38 24.00
CA VAL A 880 -50.52 66.94 25.11
C VAL A 880 -51.84 67.48 24.57
N THR A 881 -52.96 67.15 25.23
CA THR A 881 -54.32 67.60 24.90
C THR A 881 -54.92 68.51 25.99
N PRO A 882 -55.89 69.39 25.69
CA PRO A 882 -56.46 70.33 26.68
C PRO A 882 -57.15 69.65 27.87
N ALA A 883 -57.14 70.32 29.03
CA ALA A 883 -57.89 69.94 30.22
C ALA A 883 -59.27 70.64 30.27
N PRO A 884 -60.32 70.03 30.83
CA PRO A 884 -61.62 70.70 30.98
C PRO A 884 -61.61 71.80 32.05
N LEU A 885 -62.32 72.90 31.80
CA LEU A 885 -62.53 74.01 32.73
C LEU A 885 -63.97 74.56 32.57
N THR A 886 -64.65 74.87 33.67
CA THR A 886 -65.95 75.56 33.68
C THR A 886 -65.94 76.72 34.68
N ILE A 887 -66.59 77.83 34.31
CA ILE A 887 -66.50 79.12 35.01
C ILE A 887 -67.91 79.70 35.23
N THR A 888 -68.23 80.17 36.44
CA THR A 888 -69.60 80.53 36.86
C THR A 888 -69.64 81.88 37.59
N ALA A 889 -70.52 82.83 37.20
CA ALA A 889 -70.70 84.10 37.91
C ALA A 889 -71.56 83.96 39.20
N ASN A 890 -71.37 84.86 40.17
CA ASN A 890 -72.05 84.87 41.47
C ASN A 890 -73.20 85.91 41.51
N ASP A 891 -74.08 85.79 42.51
CA ASP A 891 -75.27 86.63 42.69
C ASP A 891 -75.04 87.95 43.46
N VAL A 892 -75.85 88.99 43.18
CA VAL A 892 -75.70 90.38 43.69
C VAL A 892 -77.04 91.02 44.14
N THR A 893 -77.01 92.01 45.04
CA THR A 893 -78.20 92.75 45.50
C THR A 893 -77.95 94.26 45.58
N LYS A 894 -79.02 95.07 45.44
CA LYS A 894 -78.99 96.54 45.57
C LYS A 894 -80.31 97.12 46.09
N ASN A 895 -80.32 98.42 46.40
CA ASN A 895 -81.55 99.21 46.59
C ASN A 895 -81.88 100.05 45.33
N TYR A 896 -83.08 100.59 45.30
CA TYR A 896 -83.65 101.40 44.22
C TYR A 896 -83.06 102.82 44.27
N GLY A 897 -82.54 103.30 43.14
CA GLY A 897 -81.69 104.49 43.08
C GLY A 897 -80.18 104.19 43.17
N GLU A 898 -79.77 102.96 43.49
CA GLU A 898 -78.35 102.55 43.51
C GLU A 898 -77.95 101.82 42.22
N ALA A 899 -76.66 101.87 41.89
CA ALA A 899 -76.04 101.07 40.82
C ALA A 899 -74.83 100.31 41.40
N PRO A 900 -74.91 98.97 41.55
CA PRO A 900 -73.85 98.15 42.14
C PRO A 900 -72.78 97.83 41.11
N VAL A 901 -71.61 97.44 41.60
CA VAL A 901 -70.57 96.79 40.79
C VAL A 901 -70.87 95.28 40.76
N LEU A 902 -70.73 94.67 39.59
CA LEU A 902 -70.68 93.22 39.41
C LEU A 902 -69.22 92.81 39.54
N SER A 903 -68.91 91.93 40.49
CA SER A 903 -67.55 91.44 40.71
C SER A 903 -67.54 90.17 41.57
N GLY A 904 -67.71 89.01 40.95
CA GLY A 904 -67.41 87.75 41.62
C GLY A 904 -67.86 86.52 40.83
N PHE A 905 -66.92 85.60 40.60
CA PHE A 905 -67.14 84.33 39.93
C PHE A 905 -66.48 83.17 40.70
N SER A 906 -66.71 81.96 40.22
CA SER A 906 -66.10 80.71 40.67
C SER A 906 -65.69 79.85 39.48
N THR A 907 -64.85 78.83 39.70
CA THR A 907 -64.33 77.94 38.65
C THR A 907 -64.30 76.49 39.14
N THR A 908 -64.35 75.53 38.21
CA THR A 908 -63.84 74.17 38.49
C THR A 908 -62.34 74.25 38.76
N PRO A 909 -61.76 73.39 39.63
CA PRO A 909 -60.32 73.39 39.88
C PRO A 909 -59.52 73.32 38.58
N LEU A 910 -58.67 74.32 38.35
CA LEU A 910 -57.73 74.33 37.23
C LEU A 910 -56.57 73.37 37.51
N ALA A 911 -55.81 73.03 36.46
CA ALA A 911 -54.57 72.29 36.64
C ALA A 911 -53.49 73.18 37.27
N ASN A 912 -52.48 72.56 37.90
CA ASN A 912 -51.27 73.23 38.38
C ASN A 912 -51.53 74.41 39.36
N ASP A 913 -52.63 74.36 40.12
CA ASP A 913 -53.11 75.44 41.00
C ASP A 913 -53.29 76.81 40.28
N GLU A 914 -53.58 76.76 38.97
CA GLU A 914 -53.80 77.95 38.15
C GLU A 914 -55.09 78.69 38.53
N THR A 915 -55.14 79.97 38.18
CA THR A 915 -56.24 80.87 38.50
C THR A 915 -56.72 81.59 37.25
N VAL A 916 -58.04 81.76 37.13
CA VAL A 916 -58.65 82.80 36.31
C VAL A 916 -58.66 84.09 37.15
N GLY A 917 -58.12 85.18 36.61
CA GLY A 917 -57.99 86.45 37.36
C GLY A 917 -59.18 87.38 37.20
N SER A 918 -59.86 87.35 36.05
CA SER A 918 -61.11 88.05 35.82
C SER A 918 -61.97 87.37 34.77
N VAL A 919 -63.27 87.63 34.81
CA VAL A 919 -64.24 87.31 33.77
C VAL A 919 -65.05 88.57 33.48
N THR A 920 -65.71 88.60 32.32
CA THR A 920 -66.61 89.70 31.96
C THR A 920 -68.00 89.40 32.50
N GLU A 921 -68.49 90.18 33.46
CA GLU A 921 -69.81 90.04 34.09
C GLU A 921 -70.71 91.21 33.68
N THR A 922 -71.94 90.93 33.21
CA THR A 922 -72.90 91.98 32.80
C THR A 922 -74.33 91.65 33.20
N SER A 923 -75.11 92.63 33.67
CA SER A 923 -76.50 92.42 34.07
C SER A 923 -77.43 93.57 33.65
N PRO A 924 -78.61 93.29 33.04
CA PRO A 924 -79.59 94.33 32.73
C PRO A 924 -80.16 95.07 33.94
N GLY A 925 -80.06 94.51 35.15
CA GLY A 925 -80.58 95.12 36.38
C GLY A 925 -79.65 96.14 37.06
N GLN A 926 -78.43 96.30 36.54
CA GLN A 926 -77.41 97.17 37.13
C GLN A 926 -77.84 98.67 37.19
N PRO A 927 -78.48 99.28 36.17
CA PRO A 927 -78.84 100.71 36.17
C PRO A 927 -79.77 101.14 37.32
N ALA A 928 -79.55 102.34 37.87
CA ALA A 928 -80.25 102.86 39.06
C ALA A 928 -81.79 102.96 38.94
N THR A 929 -82.32 102.97 37.71
CA THR A 929 -83.75 103.02 37.38
C THR A 929 -84.46 101.66 37.38
N ALA A 930 -83.73 100.54 37.53
CA ALA A 930 -84.32 99.20 37.54
C ALA A 930 -85.41 99.08 38.64
N PRO A 931 -86.63 98.57 38.34
CA PRO A 931 -87.75 98.56 39.28
C PRO A 931 -87.44 97.88 40.62
N ALA A 932 -88.00 98.40 41.71
CA ALA A 932 -87.94 97.74 43.01
C ALA A 932 -88.76 96.43 43.00
N GLY A 933 -88.17 95.33 43.46
CA GLY A 933 -88.83 94.02 43.56
C GLY A 933 -88.57 93.04 42.40
N THR A 934 -87.67 93.33 41.47
CA THR A 934 -87.33 92.43 40.33
C THR A 934 -85.90 91.89 40.37
N THR A 935 -85.65 90.83 39.59
CA THR A 935 -84.37 90.12 39.45
C THR A 935 -83.92 90.03 37.99
N TYR A 936 -82.60 89.99 37.74
CA TYR A 936 -82.00 89.96 36.39
C TYR A 936 -80.76 89.05 36.34
N PRO A 937 -80.46 88.34 35.24
CA PRO A 937 -79.26 87.51 35.15
C PRO A 937 -77.97 88.35 35.12
N ILE A 938 -76.85 87.72 35.49
CA ILE A 938 -75.47 88.21 35.38
C ILE A 938 -74.75 87.27 34.41
N THR A 939 -74.61 87.69 33.15
CA THR A 939 -73.99 86.86 32.11
C THR A 939 -72.47 86.90 32.18
N VAL A 940 -71.85 85.73 32.13
CA VAL A 940 -70.39 85.55 32.25
C VAL A 940 -69.74 85.21 30.91
N GLY A 941 -68.54 85.73 30.66
CA GLY A 941 -67.75 85.36 29.48
C GLY A 941 -66.30 85.82 29.56
N SER A 942 -65.50 85.46 28.55
CA SER A 942 -64.11 85.94 28.35
C SER A 942 -63.24 85.93 29.62
N ALA A 943 -62.96 84.73 30.13
CA ALA A 943 -61.99 84.52 31.19
C ALA A 943 -60.60 85.00 30.76
N THR A 944 -60.09 86.03 31.45
CA THR A 944 -58.86 86.74 31.07
C THR A 944 -58.10 87.22 32.30
N GLY A 945 -56.76 87.22 32.21
CA GLY A 945 -55.88 87.42 33.36
C GLY A 945 -55.90 86.25 34.35
N GLY A 946 -55.09 86.36 35.41
CA GLY A 946 -54.77 85.24 36.31
C GLY A 946 -53.48 84.55 35.90
N THR A 947 -53.31 83.28 36.27
CA THR A 947 -52.14 82.46 35.95
C THR A 947 -52.38 81.40 34.87
N PHE A 948 -53.64 81.12 34.52
CA PHE A 948 -53.98 80.10 33.52
C PHE A 948 -53.75 80.57 32.07
N THR A 949 -53.52 79.61 31.16
CA THR A 949 -53.41 79.87 29.71
C THR A 949 -54.59 79.23 28.97
N PRO A 950 -55.49 79.99 28.32
CA PRO A 950 -56.72 79.45 27.74
C PRO A 950 -56.54 78.29 26.76
N SER A 951 -55.47 78.26 25.95
CA SER A 951 -55.22 77.17 24.99
C SER A 951 -54.76 75.85 25.62
N ASN A 952 -54.49 75.82 26.93
CA ASN A 952 -54.30 74.59 27.68
C ASN A 952 -55.62 73.96 28.16
N TYR A 953 -56.75 74.66 28.00
CA TYR A 953 -58.05 74.24 28.49
C TYR A 953 -59.14 74.22 27.41
N ASP A 954 -60.17 73.41 27.65
CA ASP A 954 -61.46 73.46 26.97
C ASP A 954 -62.48 74.09 27.94
N ILE A 955 -63.04 75.27 27.60
CA ILE A 955 -63.61 76.21 28.58
C ILE A 955 -65.13 76.41 28.40
N GLY A 956 -65.91 76.07 29.42
CA GLY A 956 -67.34 76.38 29.56
C GLY A 956 -67.64 77.57 30.51
N TYR A 957 -68.83 78.17 30.35
CA TYR A 957 -69.29 79.38 31.07
C TYR A 957 -70.74 79.24 31.58
N VAL A 958 -71.07 79.84 32.73
CA VAL A 958 -72.38 79.72 33.44
C VAL A 958 -72.77 81.03 34.17
N ASP A 959 -74.03 81.46 34.08
CA ASP A 959 -74.53 82.78 34.53
C ASP A 959 -75.08 82.83 35.98
N GLY A 960 -75.08 84.03 36.60
CA GLY A 960 -75.61 84.35 37.94
C GLY A 960 -76.83 85.32 37.95
N VAL A 961 -77.17 85.99 39.06
CA VAL A 961 -78.42 86.81 39.25
C VAL A 961 -78.28 88.08 40.15
N LEU A 962 -79.00 89.18 39.85
CA LEU A 962 -79.02 90.49 40.57
C LEU A 962 -80.45 90.96 40.98
N THR A 963 -80.64 91.65 42.14
CA THR A 963 -81.99 92.01 42.74
C THR A 963 -82.12 93.45 43.37
N VAL A 964 -83.33 94.08 43.49
CA VAL A 964 -83.58 95.54 43.82
C VAL A 964 -84.70 95.88 44.89
N ARG A 965 -84.63 96.99 45.70
CA ARG A 965 -85.52 97.32 46.90
C ARG A 965 -85.84 98.84 47.23
N PRO A 966 -86.97 99.28 47.89
CA PRO A 966 -87.44 100.72 48.03
C PRO A 966 -87.29 101.51 49.42
N LEU A 967 -87.89 102.73 49.58
CA LEU A 967 -87.61 103.83 50.60
C LEU A 967 -88.83 104.42 51.44
N PRO A 968 -88.65 105.24 52.55
CA PRO A 968 -89.67 105.64 53.59
C PRO A 968 -89.98 107.17 53.90
N VAL A 969 -90.89 107.51 54.87
CA VAL A 969 -91.49 108.89 55.19
C VAL A 969 -91.73 109.21 56.72
N ILE A 970 -92.16 110.43 57.14
CA ILE A 970 -92.05 111.15 58.47
C ILE A 970 -93.39 111.42 59.28
N VAL A 971 -93.36 111.69 60.61
CA VAL A 971 -94.51 112.01 61.54
C VAL A 971 -94.16 113.02 62.72
N PRO A 972 -95.09 113.85 63.30
CA PRO A 972 -94.80 114.85 64.38
C PRO A 972 -95.67 114.90 65.69
N PRO A 973 -95.02 115.03 66.90
CA PRO A 973 -95.54 115.62 68.18
C PRO A 973 -94.53 116.63 68.86
N VAL A 974 -94.74 117.46 69.93
CA VAL A 974 -95.75 117.69 71.02
C VAL A 974 -95.48 116.92 72.35
N GLU A 975 -95.33 117.47 73.61
CA GLU A 975 -95.27 118.85 74.18
C GLU A 975 -94.73 118.96 75.67
N THR A 976 -94.62 120.20 76.21
CA THR A 976 -94.34 120.65 77.64
C THR A 976 -93.00 120.37 78.35
N THR A 977 -92.66 121.23 79.34
CA THR A 977 -91.52 121.23 80.34
C THR A 977 -91.99 122.05 81.59
N PRO A 978 -91.27 122.23 82.75
CA PRO A 978 -89.83 121.97 83.05
C PRO A 978 -89.45 121.47 84.50
N ILE A 979 -88.13 121.39 84.76
CA ILE A 979 -87.38 121.31 86.04
C ILE A 979 -87.23 119.92 86.74
N GLU A 980 -85.99 119.43 86.67
CA GLU A 980 -85.12 118.77 87.68
C GLU A 980 -85.55 117.56 88.57
N THR A 981 -84.55 116.68 88.77
CA THR A 981 -84.28 115.74 89.90
C THR A 981 -85.37 115.37 90.90
N LEU A 982 -85.53 114.07 91.13
CA LEU A 982 -84.69 113.31 92.09
C LEU A 982 -84.59 111.81 91.62
N PRO A 983 -83.68 110.99 92.19
CA PRO A 983 -83.38 109.64 91.72
C PRO A 983 -84.13 108.58 92.61
N ASP A 984 -83.69 107.36 92.97
CA ASP A 984 -82.34 106.78 93.00
C ASP A 984 -82.36 105.27 93.34
N VAL A 985 -81.38 104.51 92.78
CA VAL A 985 -80.86 103.19 93.23
C VAL A 985 -81.92 102.08 93.55
N PRO A 986 -81.63 100.91 94.18
CA PRO A 986 -80.34 100.23 94.42
C PRO A 986 -80.26 98.73 94.01
N TYR A 987 -79.04 98.19 94.17
CA TYR A 987 -78.73 96.84 94.68
C TYR A 987 -78.71 95.59 93.75
N GLU A 988 -77.48 95.12 93.50
CA GLU A 988 -76.94 93.74 93.49
C GLU A 988 -77.75 92.48 93.05
N GLY A 989 -77.07 91.59 92.29
CA GLY A 989 -77.46 90.19 92.04
C GLY A 989 -76.34 89.37 91.33
N PRO A 990 -76.04 88.10 91.67
CA PRO A 990 -74.79 87.44 91.22
C PRO A 990 -74.90 86.01 90.57
N VAL A 991 -73.76 85.54 90.01
CA VAL A 991 -73.23 84.12 90.09
C VAL A 991 -73.77 82.96 89.15
N VAL A 992 -72.85 82.44 88.30
CA VAL A 992 -72.53 80.99 88.00
C VAL A 992 -73.37 80.07 87.03
N LYS A 993 -72.71 79.64 85.90
CA LYS A 993 -72.75 78.30 85.17
C LYS A 993 -74.12 77.70 84.71
N PRO A 994 -74.27 76.42 84.25
CA PRO A 994 -73.48 75.58 83.29
C PRO A 994 -74.31 74.76 82.22
N GLY A 995 -73.70 74.38 81.07
CA GLY A 995 -73.67 72.98 80.56
C GLY A 995 -74.69 72.35 79.54
N VAL A 996 -74.18 71.36 78.78
CA VAL A 996 -74.74 70.07 78.25
C VAL A 996 -75.83 69.90 77.13
N THR A 997 -75.35 69.51 75.93
CA THR A 997 -75.72 68.35 75.03
C THR A 997 -77.04 68.15 74.23
N ALA A 998 -76.84 67.59 73.00
CA ALA A 998 -77.68 66.61 72.23
C ALA A 998 -78.96 67.15 71.49
N PRO A 999 -79.56 66.43 70.49
CA PRO A 999 -79.40 65.02 70.07
C PRO A 999 -79.21 64.74 68.54
N THR A 1000 -79.73 63.62 68.00
CA THR A 1000 -79.26 62.84 66.81
C THR A 1000 -80.38 62.35 65.84
N TRP A 1001 -80.01 61.59 64.78
CA TRP A 1001 -80.77 60.63 63.91
C TRP A 1001 -81.09 61.01 62.43
N MET A 1002 -81.26 59.96 61.59
CA MET A 1002 -81.41 59.95 60.10
C MET A 1002 -82.86 59.60 59.66
N PRO A 1003 -83.31 59.80 58.39
CA PRO A 1003 -83.35 58.70 57.38
C PRO A 1003 -83.25 59.15 55.87
N VAL A 1004 -84.05 58.55 54.94
CA VAL A 1004 -83.78 58.37 53.48
C VAL A 1004 -85.03 58.63 52.58
N VAL A 1005 -84.87 58.74 51.23
CA VAL A 1005 -85.81 58.40 50.09
C VAL A 1005 -86.11 59.52 49.05
N VAL A 1006 -86.39 59.12 47.77
CA VAL A 1006 -86.67 59.91 46.53
C VAL A 1006 -87.78 59.23 45.67
N PRO A 1007 -88.62 59.94 44.88
CA PRO A 1007 -88.40 60.28 43.44
C PRO A 1007 -89.04 61.68 43.08
N PRO A 1008 -89.44 62.11 41.84
CA PRO A 1008 -89.36 61.59 40.44
C PRO A 1008 -88.58 62.57 39.49
N GLY A 1009 -88.77 62.79 38.16
CA GLY A 1009 -89.79 62.37 37.17
C GLY A 1009 -89.43 62.72 35.70
N THR A 1010 -90.40 62.69 34.76
CA THR A 1010 -90.25 62.65 33.26
C THR A 1010 -91.50 63.24 32.55
N PRO A 1011 -91.71 63.20 31.19
CA PRO A 1011 -90.89 62.79 30.00
C PRO A 1011 -90.65 64.01 29.05
N PRO A 1012 -90.52 63.95 27.68
CA PRO A 1012 -90.32 62.88 26.66
C PRO A 1012 -89.14 63.20 25.66
N GLU A 1013 -88.81 62.56 24.50
CA GLU A 1013 -89.14 61.25 23.87
C GLU A 1013 -88.07 60.79 22.81
N LEU A 1014 -88.14 59.51 22.43
CA LEU A 1014 -87.95 58.79 21.14
C LEU A 1014 -87.32 59.48 19.89
N LEU A 1015 -86.51 58.84 19.01
CA LEU A 1015 -86.25 57.41 18.66
C LEU A 1015 -84.76 57.20 18.22
N THR A 1016 -84.18 56.01 17.93
CA THR A 1016 -84.13 54.64 18.53
C THR A 1016 -83.07 53.76 17.81
N LEU A 1017 -82.35 52.88 18.53
CA LEU A 1017 -81.64 51.65 18.05
C LEU A 1017 -80.36 51.83 17.19
N ALA A 1018 -79.41 50.89 17.08
CA ALA A 1018 -79.44 49.42 17.30
C ALA A 1018 -78.11 48.85 17.96
N PRO A 1019 -77.75 47.53 17.97
CA PRO A 1019 -77.26 46.86 19.21
C PRO A 1019 -75.85 46.19 19.10
N PRO A 1020 -75.32 45.45 20.12
CA PRO A 1020 -73.90 45.04 20.17
C PRO A 1020 -73.59 43.68 19.49
N VAL A 1021 -72.29 43.37 19.33
CA VAL A 1021 -71.78 42.14 18.66
C VAL A 1021 -70.73 41.42 19.50
N VAL A 1022 -70.82 40.07 19.54
CA VAL A 1022 -69.92 39.10 20.19
C VAL A 1022 -70.08 37.75 19.44
N PRO A 1023 -69.08 36.84 19.36
CA PRO A 1023 -67.63 36.98 19.17
C PRO A 1023 -67.25 36.60 17.71
N PRO A 1024 -66.06 36.04 17.42
CA PRO A 1024 -66.02 34.57 17.31
C PRO A 1024 -64.77 33.90 17.92
N VAL A 1025 -64.96 32.68 18.42
CA VAL A 1025 -63.88 31.68 18.55
C VAL A 1025 -63.79 30.92 17.23
N VAL A 1026 -62.57 30.66 16.74
CA VAL A 1026 -62.34 29.75 15.61
C VAL A 1026 -61.38 28.65 16.05
N VAL A 1027 -61.82 27.40 15.91
CA VAL A 1027 -61.03 26.19 16.17
C VAL A 1027 -60.27 25.80 14.89
N ALA A 1028 -59.10 25.17 15.05
CA ALA A 1028 -58.19 24.83 13.97
C ALA A 1028 -58.76 23.81 12.95
N PRO A 1029 -58.26 23.82 11.70
CA PRO A 1029 -58.19 22.64 10.85
C PRO A 1029 -56.87 21.88 11.07
N VAL A 1030 -56.94 20.58 11.31
CA VAL A 1030 -55.78 19.66 11.31
C VAL A 1030 -55.78 18.86 10.00
N LEU A 1031 -54.69 18.95 9.25
CA LEU A 1031 -54.28 18.12 8.10
C LEU A 1031 -52.73 18.01 8.24
N VAL A 1032 -52.01 16.87 8.23
CA VAL A 1032 -52.15 15.57 7.54
C VAL A 1032 -52.28 15.75 6.02
N VAL A 1033 -51.49 15.20 5.09
CA VAL A 1033 -50.50 14.08 5.04
C VAL A 1033 -49.10 14.73 4.74
N GLU A 1034 -47.88 14.15 4.74
CA GLU A 1034 -47.33 12.79 4.57
C GLU A 1034 -45.92 12.66 5.23
N GLN A 1035 -45.27 11.49 5.15
CA GLN A 1035 -43.82 11.31 5.26
C GLN A 1035 -43.30 10.45 4.08
N PRO A 1036 -42.24 10.86 3.34
CA PRO A 1036 -41.51 9.96 2.45
C PRO A 1036 -40.59 9.00 3.26
N PRO A 1037 -40.22 7.84 2.70
CA PRO A 1037 -39.74 6.70 3.49
C PRO A 1037 -38.28 6.77 3.93
N VAL A 1038 -37.99 6.21 5.11
CA VAL A 1038 -36.63 5.91 5.58
C VAL A 1038 -36.13 4.65 4.87
N ILE A 1039 -35.05 4.77 4.10
CA ILE A 1039 -34.29 3.63 3.58
C ILE A 1039 -33.10 3.39 4.53
N VAL A 1040 -33.06 2.22 5.15
CA VAL A 1040 -31.98 1.80 6.05
C VAL A 1040 -30.89 1.08 5.24
N ALA A 1041 -29.64 1.50 5.41
CA ALA A 1041 -28.47 0.81 4.84
C ALA A 1041 -28.08 -0.41 5.72
N PRO A 1042 -27.55 -1.50 5.14
CA PRO A 1042 -27.27 -2.74 5.88
C PRO A 1042 -26.10 -2.60 6.86
N GLU A 1043 -26.22 -3.27 8.01
CA GLU A 1043 -25.15 -3.34 9.02
C GLU A 1043 -23.99 -4.25 8.57
N THR A 1044 -22.75 -3.86 8.91
CA THR A 1044 -21.55 -4.70 8.73
C THR A 1044 -21.30 -5.58 9.97
N PRO A 1045 -20.75 -6.81 9.82
CA PRO A 1045 -20.49 -7.70 10.95
C PRO A 1045 -19.37 -7.19 11.87
N PRO A 1046 -19.38 -7.54 13.18
CA PRO A 1046 -18.36 -7.11 14.13
C PRO A 1046 -17.02 -7.87 13.98
N GLU A 1047 -15.90 -7.15 14.17
CA GLU A 1047 -14.57 -7.76 14.22
C GLU A 1047 -14.33 -8.57 15.51
N ILE A 1048 -13.55 -9.66 15.39
CA ILE A 1048 -13.18 -10.51 16.52
C ILE A 1048 -11.82 -10.07 17.08
N TYR A 1049 -11.84 -9.48 18.28
CA TYR A 1049 -10.63 -8.99 18.95
C TYR A 1049 -9.78 -10.13 19.53
N VAL A 1050 -8.57 -10.33 19.00
CA VAL A 1050 -7.60 -11.32 19.51
C VAL A 1050 -6.52 -10.61 20.32
N ALA A 1051 -6.44 -10.93 21.63
CA ALA A 1051 -5.51 -10.27 22.54
C ALA A 1051 -4.04 -10.72 22.31
N PRO A 1052 -3.05 -9.80 22.41
CA PRO A 1052 -1.64 -10.11 22.15
C PRO A 1052 -1.00 -10.97 23.25
N LYS A 1053 -0.24 -12.00 22.85
CA LYS A 1053 0.55 -12.83 23.78
C LYS A 1053 1.72 -12.03 24.35
N ARG A 1054 1.87 -12.01 25.68
CA ARG A 1054 3.09 -11.52 26.34
C ARG A 1054 4.30 -12.40 25.97
N ALA A 1055 5.42 -11.77 25.63
CA ALA A 1055 6.70 -12.45 25.51
C ALA A 1055 7.16 -13.01 26.88
N ARG A 1056 7.74 -14.22 26.88
CA ARG A 1056 8.46 -14.73 28.06
C ARG A 1056 9.87 -14.16 28.06
N LYS A 1057 10.25 -13.54 29.18
CA LYS A 1057 11.66 -13.34 29.52
C LYS A 1057 12.27 -14.73 29.79
N GLN A 1058 13.42 -15.03 29.20
CA GLN A 1058 14.17 -16.26 29.44
C GLN A 1058 15.62 -15.89 29.75
N ASP A 1059 15.94 -15.82 31.04
CA ASP A 1059 17.31 -15.62 31.48
C ASP A 1059 18.14 -16.89 31.15
N ARG A 1060 19.42 -16.71 30.82
CA ARG A 1060 20.39 -17.81 30.66
C ARG A 1060 21.74 -17.44 31.26
N ASN A 1061 22.20 -18.31 32.17
CA ASN A 1061 23.60 -18.74 32.20
C ASN A 1061 23.82 -19.74 31.04
#